data_AF-A0A816B725-F1
#
_entry.id   AF-A0A816B725-F1
#
_cell.length_a   1.000
_cell.length_b   1.000
_cell.length_c   1.000
_cell.angle_alpha   90.00
_cell.angle_beta   90.00
_cell.angle_gamma   90.00
#
_symmetry.space_group_name_H-M   'P 1'
#
loop_
_entity.id
_entity.type
_entity.pdbx_description
1 polymer ?
#
loop_
_entity_poly.entity_id
_entity_poly.type
_entity_poly.pdbx_seq_one_letter_code
_entity_poly.pdbx_strand_id
1 'polypeptide(L)'
;MKFDLAPEGRRSSGLNAVWVARNRFAVLDKNHVILIKNNKNEITKKIQLANCDEIFYAGTGLILIRENDHISLYDAQQKRSLASVRVGKAKYAIWSNDMNYLSLLSKHQLVICNRKLEQLCIIQENISVKSGAWDDSGVFIYTTSNHIKYALINGDHGIIRTLDLPIYITKIKGNSVFCLDREVRPRLLNIDPTEFKFKLALINRKYDEVLHMVRTAKLVGQSIIAYLQKKGYPEVALHFVKDEKTRFGLALECGNIDIALEAARALDDKRCWEKLADIALLQGNHQIVEMAYQRTKNFDKLAFLYLITGNLEKLRKMMKIAEVRKDVSGQFQIAMLLGDVDERVKLLRQCNQKSLAYVMAATHGLDEQAEQLKESLDDKVPEVNPNAELILPPCPISQQESNWPLLAVSKGFFEGAAIKGTQPAATTGSSTTTAPKFGANVNIEESATTGGDWADDDAQMELDDDDFTKEKGRGNQDENETGEGWGDSELELPADLDVPDVAGDEDDTGGFFVAPTKGQSVPQMWTQNSKLPVDHVLSGSFETAMRLLHDQVGIVSFEEYKQIFLQIYSRSRTAYTALPSLPALYAYPLRNWRDAHSPKLFLPAVGLKLEELVGRLQAAYRLTTNGKFQEAVLIFRSILLTVPLLVVESRQDILESQQLIEICKEYIVGLQMSMAKKDLAKDDEKTFM
;
A
#
# COMPACT_ATOMS: atom_id res chain seq x y z
N MET A 1 -60.99 -54.06 -12.16
CA MET A 1 -60.79 -53.05 -13.22
C MET A 1 -59.41 -53.28 -13.81
N LYS A 2 -59.34 -53.63 -15.10
CA LYS A 2 -58.07 -53.73 -15.84
C LYS A 2 -57.47 -52.33 -15.87
N PHE A 3 -56.19 -52.20 -15.49
CA PHE A 3 -55.43 -51.01 -15.85
C PHE A 3 -55.29 -51.02 -17.37
N ASP A 4 -56.01 -50.14 -18.05
CA ASP A 4 -55.83 -49.92 -19.48
C ASP A 4 -54.35 -49.65 -19.74
N LEU A 5 -53.78 -50.40 -20.69
CA LEU A 5 -52.42 -50.18 -21.15
C LEU A 5 -52.27 -48.69 -21.50
N ALA A 6 -51.27 -48.04 -20.90
CA ALA A 6 -50.88 -46.68 -21.25
C ALA A 6 -50.78 -46.60 -22.79
N PRO A 7 -51.35 -45.55 -23.43
CA PRO A 7 -51.32 -45.42 -24.87
C PRO A 7 -49.88 -45.54 -25.37
N GLU A 8 -49.61 -46.48 -26.29
CA GLU A 8 -48.28 -46.65 -26.86
C GLU A 8 -47.83 -45.31 -27.45
N GLY A 9 -46.91 -44.64 -26.76
CA GLY A 9 -46.37 -43.36 -27.19
C GLY A 9 -45.74 -43.51 -28.57
N ARG A 10 -45.95 -42.51 -29.44
CA ARG A 10 -45.35 -42.49 -30.78
C ARG A 10 -43.83 -42.58 -30.65
N ARG A 11 -43.22 -43.60 -31.26
CA ARG A 11 -41.76 -43.82 -31.22
C ARG A 11 -41.11 -43.25 -32.48
N SER A 12 -39.94 -42.63 -32.34
CA SER A 12 -39.10 -42.23 -33.48
C SER A 12 -37.63 -42.42 -33.11
N SER A 13 -36.80 -42.76 -34.11
CA SER A 13 -35.37 -42.98 -33.90
C SER A 13 -34.59 -41.66 -33.78
N GLY A 14 -33.55 -41.67 -32.94
CA GLY A 14 -32.61 -40.59 -32.73
C GLY A 14 -31.51 -41.00 -31.76
N LEU A 15 -30.33 -40.36 -31.85
CA LEU A 15 -29.21 -40.58 -30.93
C LEU A 15 -29.46 -39.88 -29.58
N ASN A 16 -29.86 -38.61 -29.64
CA ASN A 16 -30.16 -37.79 -28.47
C ASN A 16 -31.38 -36.91 -28.77
N ALA A 17 -32.22 -36.66 -27.77
CA ALA A 17 -33.45 -35.91 -27.93
C ALA A 17 -33.66 -34.94 -26.76
N VAL A 18 -33.95 -33.69 -27.08
CA VAL A 18 -34.11 -32.60 -26.10
C VAL A 18 -35.33 -31.77 -26.45
N TRP A 19 -36.14 -31.43 -25.44
CA TRP A 19 -37.28 -30.54 -25.62
C TRP A 19 -36.81 -29.09 -25.81
N VAL A 20 -37.29 -28.44 -26.87
CA VAL A 20 -36.96 -27.04 -27.19
C VAL A 20 -38.14 -26.11 -26.89
N ALA A 21 -39.36 -26.63 -26.94
CA ALA A 21 -40.59 -25.96 -26.55
C ALA A 21 -41.63 -27.00 -26.13
N ARG A 22 -42.76 -26.58 -25.53
CA ARG A 22 -43.83 -27.49 -25.08
C ARG A 22 -44.33 -28.47 -26.15
N ASN A 23 -44.32 -28.06 -27.41
CA ASN A 23 -44.78 -28.87 -28.55
C ASN A 23 -43.66 -29.22 -29.54
N ARG A 24 -42.39 -28.95 -29.22
CA ARG A 24 -41.27 -29.17 -30.16
C ARG A 24 -40.06 -29.75 -29.44
N PHE A 25 -39.46 -30.78 -30.02
CA PHE A 25 -38.24 -31.38 -29.53
C PHE A 25 -37.22 -31.48 -30.66
N ALA A 26 -35.95 -31.25 -30.32
CA ALA A 26 -34.81 -31.48 -31.20
C ALA A 26 -34.35 -32.92 -31.04
N VAL A 27 -34.08 -33.57 -32.17
CA VAL A 27 -33.52 -34.92 -32.24
C VAL A 27 -32.24 -34.87 -33.06
N LEU A 28 -31.16 -35.38 -32.51
CA LEU A 28 -29.94 -35.64 -33.25
C LEU A 28 -30.09 -36.96 -34.02
N ASP A 29 -30.04 -36.90 -35.35
CA ASP A 29 -30.11 -38.07 -36.21
C ASP A 29 -28.73 -38.76 -36.34
N LYS A 30 -28.71 -40.02 -36.80
CA LYS A 30 -27.46 -40.79 -37.02
C LYS A 30 -26.50 -40.13 -38.00
N ASN A 31 -27.01 -39.26 -38.87
CA ASN A 31 -26.25 -38.48 -39.83
C ASN A 31 -25.68 -37.17 -39.23
N HIS A 32 -25.65 -37.02 -37.89
CA HIS A 32 -25.20 -35.83 -37.18
C HIS A 32 -25.96 -34.53 -37.54
N VAL A 33 -27.23 -34.68 -37.97
CA VAL A 33 -28.12 -33.56 -38.29
C VAL A 33 -29.14 -33.39 -37.16
N ILE A 34 -29.40 -32.13 -36.76
CA ILE A 34 -30.41 -31.81 -35.74
C ILE A 34 -31.75 -31.57 -36.45
N LEU A 35 -32.74 -32.39 -36.10
CA LEU A 35 -34.11 -32.33 -36.61
C LEU A 35 -35.04 -31.81 -35.52
N ILE A 36 -35.72 -30.69 -35.76
CA ILE A 36 -36.77 -30.19 -34.86
C ILE A 36 -38.09 -30.82 -35.29
N LYS A 37 -38.64 -31.66 -34.42
CA LYS A 37 -39.90 -32.37 -34.61
C LYS A 37 -41.01 -31.78 -33.74
N ASN A 38 -42.24 -31.84 -34.23
CA ASN A 38 -43.45 -31.55 -33.46
C ASN A 38 -43.91 -32.82 -32.70
N ASN A 39 -44.86 -32.72 -31.76
CA ASN A 39 -45.43 -33.87 -31.02
C ASN A 39 -46.01 -34.97 -31.93
N LYS A 40 -46.33 -34.63 -33.19
CA LYS A 40 -46.77 -35.60 -34.21
C LYS A 40 -45.64 -36.35 -34.93
N ASN A 41 -44.36 -36.10 -34.60
CA ASN A 41 -43.14 -36.54 -35.29
C ASN A 41 -42.88 -35.92 -36.66
N GLU A 42 -43.63 -34.89 -37.04
CA GLU A 42 -43.39 -34.12 -38.27
C GLU A 42 -42.16 -33.21 -38.13
N ILE A 43 -41.27 -33.26 -39.11
CA ILE A 43 -40.04 -32.45 -39.14
C ILE A 43 -40.42 -31.02 -39.52
N THR A 44 -40.24 -30.08 -38.59
CA THR A 44 -40.51 -28.66 -38.83
C THR A 44 -39.27 -27.95 -39.38
N LYS A 45 -38.08 -28.29 -38.88
CA LYS A 45 -36.81 -27.66 -39.30
C LYS A 45 -35.67 -28.67 -39.27
N LYS A 46 -34.75 -28.52 -40.22
CA LYS A 46 -33.48 -29.26 -40.31
C LYS A 46 -32.32 -28.27 -40.10
N ILE A 47 -31.43 -28.57 -39.16
CA ILE A 47 -30.22 -27.79 -38.88
C ILE A 47 -29.03 -28.70 -39.17
N GLN A 48 -28.21 -28.30 -40.13
CA GLN A 48 -27.03 -29.04 -40.55
C GLN A 48 -25.78 -28.30 -40.07
N LEU A 49 -25.01 -28.96 -39.20
CA LEU A 49 -23.76 -28.47 -38.63
C LEU A 49 -22.65 -29.46 -38.97
N ALA A 50 -21.41 -28.97 -39.05
CA ALA A 50 -20.30 -29.77 -39.57
C ALA A 50 -19.96 -30.98 -38.70
N ASN A 51 -19.95 -30.85 -37.37
CA ASN A 51 -19.59 -31.93 -36.43
C ASN A 51 -20.36 -31.78 -35.10
N CYS A 52 -21.54 -32.39 -34.97
CA CYS A 52 -22.34 -32.39 -33.74
C CYS A 52 -22.35 -33.77 -33.09
N ASP A 53 -21.76 -33.90 -31.91
CA ASP A 53 -21.76 -35.17 -31.18
C ASP A 53 -23.01 -35.36 -30.32
N GLU A 54 -23.36 -34.35 -29.53
CA GLU A 54 -24.42 -34.38 -28.54
C GLU A 54 -25.14 -33.03 -28.43
N ILE A 55 -26.42 -33.07 -28.04
CA ILE A 55 -27.25 -31.88 -27.81
C ILE A 55 -27.70 -31.83 -26.34
N PHE A 56 -27.70 -30.64 -25.76
CA PHE A 56 -28.19 -30.38 -24.41
C PHE A 56 -29.27 -29.31 -24.39
N TYR A 57 -30.10 -29.35 -23.34
CA TYR A 57 -31.13 -28.35 -23.10
C TYR A 57 -30.49 -26.99 -22.76
N ALA A 58 -31.04 -25.91 -23.29
CA ALA A 58 -30.53 -24.54 -23.06
C ALA A 58 -31.62 -23.49 -22.84
N GLY A 59 -32.84 -23.94 -22.53
CA GLY A 59 -34.03 -23.07 -22.44
C GLY A 59 -34.92 -23.17 -23.67
N THR A 60 -36.00 -22.40 -23.68
CA THR A 60 -36.98 -22.42 -24.77
C THR A 60 -36.41 -21.79 -26.03
N GLY A 61 -36.34 -22.53 -27.13
CA GLY A 61 -35.81 -22.05 -28.41
C GLY A 61 -34.29 -22.07 -28.56
N LEU A 62 -33.54 -22.36 -27.48
CA LEU A 62 -32.08 -22.45 -27.47
C LEU A 62 -31.65 -23.90 -27.29
N ILE A 63 -30.54 -24.28 -27.92
CA ILE A 63 -29.94 -25.61 -27.83
C ILE A 63 -28.45 -25.45 -27.60
N LEU A 64 -27.89 -26.21 -26.66
CA LEU A 64 -26.44 -26.32 -26.50
C LEU A 64 -25.96 -27.47 -27.38
N ILE A 65 -24.98 -27.20 -28.21
CA ILE A 65 -24.44 -28.15 -29.17
C ILE A 65 -23.00 -28.43 -28.78
N ARG A 66 -22.68 -29.71 -28.61
CA ARG A 66 -21.31 -30.15 -28.39
C ARG A 66 -20.65 -30.48 -29.72
N GLU A 67 -19.65 -29.68 -30.04
CA GLU A 67 -18.65 -29.93 -31.07
C GLU A 67 -17.38 -30.50 -30.40
N ASN A 68 -16.43 -31.03 -31.17
CA ASN A 68 -15.29 -31.83 -30.65
C ASN A 68 -14.61 -31.28 -29.38
N ASP A 69 -14.32 -29.97 -29.33
CA ASP A 69 -13.67 -29.29 -28.19
C ASP A 69 -14.41 -28.00 -27.77
N HIS A 70 -15.59 -27.76 -28.34
CA HIS A 70 -16.36 -26.54 -28.14
C HIS A 70 -17.82 -26.85 -27.85
N ILE A 71 -18.44 -26.04 -26.99
CA ILE A 71 -19.87 -26.06 -26.74
C ILE A 71 -20.44 -24.73 -27.20
N SER A 72 -21.32 -24.79 -28.20
CA SER A 72 -21.94 -23.64 -28.82
C SER A 72 -23.41 -23.51 -28.39
N LEU A 73 -23.81 -22.32 -27.95
CA LEU A 73 -25.22 -21.97 -27.72
C LEU A 73 -25.85 -21.58 -29.04
N TYR A 74 -26.81 -22.36 -29.51
CA TYR A 74 -27.44 -22.21 -30.80
C TYR A 74 -28.90 -21.81 -30.68
N ASP A 75 -29.30 -20.78 -31.42
CA ASP A 75 -30.69 -20.35 -31.52
C ASP A 75 -31.41 -21.09 -32.66
N ALA A 76 -32.34 -21.97 -32.31
CA ALA A 76 -33.12 -22.77 -33.25
C ALA A 76 -34.13 -21.94 -34.08
N GLN A 77 -34.46 -20.73 -33.62
CA GLN A 77 -35.34 -19.81 -34.34
C GLN A 77 -34.54 -19.04 -35.39
N GLN A 78 -33.44 -18.39 -34.96
CA GLN A 78 -32.60 -17.50 -35.77
C GLN A 78 -31.55 -18.23 -36.61
N LYS A 79 -31.32 -19.52 -36.37
CA LYS A 79 -30.33 -20.37 -37.06
C LYS A 79 -28.88 -19.87 -36.94
N ARG A 80 -28.53 -19.25 -35.83
CA ARG A 80 -27.17 -18.76 -35.56
C ARG A 80 -26.65 -19.26 -34.22
N SER A 81 -25.34 -19.45 -34.12
CA SER A 81 -24.65 -19.56 -32.85
C SER A 81 -24.57 -18.18 -32.19
N LEU A 82 -24.87 -18.13 -30.88
CA LEU A 82 -24.80 -16.92 -30.08
C LEU A 82 -23.44 -16.80 -29.40
N ALA A 83 -22.94 -17.90 -28.85
CA ALA A 83 -21.69 -17.95 -28.10
C ALA A 83 -21.11 -19.37 -28.14
N SER A 84 -19.80 -19.49 -27.92
CA SER A 84 -19.07 -20.76 -27.88
C SER A 84 -18.04 -20.76 -26.77
N VAL A 85 -17.99 -21.83 -25.97
CA VAL A 85 -16.98 -22.04 -24.92
C VAL A 85 -16.15 -23.25 -25.28
N ARG A 86 -14.84 -23.16 -25.07
CA ARG A 86 -13.94 -24.31 -25.20
C ARG A 86 -14.00 -25.17 -23.95
N VAL A 87 -14.52 -26.39 -24.07
CA VAL A 87 -14.63 -27.35 -22.96
C VAL A 87 -14.31 -28.75 -23.47
N GLY A 88 -13.34 -29.41 -22.85
CA GLY A 88 -12.98 -30.77 -23.23
C GLY A 88 -14.14 -31.74 -22.96
N LYS A 89 -14.59 -32.48 -23.98
CA LYS A 89 -15.64 -33.54 -23.94
C LYS A 89 -16.59 -33.49 -22.73
N ALA A 90 -17.43 -32.46 -22.65
CA ALA A 90 -18.44 -32.38 -21.60
C ALA A 90 -19.49 -33.48 -21.78
N LYS A 91 -19.83 -34.15 -20.69
CA LYS A 91 -20.82 -35.24 -20.62
C LYS A 91 -22.19 -34.76 -20.20
N TYR A 92 -22.24 -33.76 -19.33
CA TYR A 92 -23.50 -33.22 -18.80
C TYR A 92 -23.47 -31.70 -18.77
N ALA A 93 -24.63 -31.12 -19.04
CA ALA A 93 -24.90 -29.69 -18.95
C ALA A 93 -26.09 -29.49 -18.01
N ILE A 94 -25.87 -28.83 -16.87
CA ILE A 94 -26.86 -28.69 -15.81
C ILE A 94 -27.10 -27.21 -15.54
N TRP A 95 -28.35 -26.78 -15.71
CA TRP A 95 -28.77 -25.41 -15.45
C TRP A 95 -29.18 -25.23 -13.99
N SER A 96 -28.93 -24.04 -13.47
CA SER A 96 -29.58 -23.54 -12.25
C SER A 96 -31.09 -23.42 -12.45
N ASN A 97 -31.86 -23.46 -11.35
CA ASN A 97 -33.33 -23.34 -11.37
C ASN A 97 -33.80 -22.05 -12.08
N ASP A 98 -33.04 -20.95 -11.91
CA ASP A 98 -33.34 -19.65 -12.52
C ASP A 98 -32.78 -19.49 -13.95
N MET A 99 -32.07 -20.49 -14.48
CA MET A 99 -31.38 -20.48 -15.77
C MET A 99 -30.32 -19.36 -15.94
N ASN A 100 -29.78 -18.84 -14.83
CA ASN A 100 -28.74 -17.81 -14.84
C ASN A 100 -27.34 -18.41 -15.01
N TYR A 101 -27.11 -19.56 -14.40
CA TYR A 101 -25.84 -20.29 -14.43
C TYR A 101 -26.00 -21.67 -15.07
N LEU A 102 -24.94 -22.08 -15.78
CA LEU A 102 -24.77 -23.36 -16.42
C LEU A 102 -23.49 -24.01 -15.91
N SER A 103 -23.58 -25.25 -15.44
CA SER A 103 -22.41 -26.07 -15.11
C SER A 103 -22.22 -27.17 -16.16
N LEU A 104 -21.04 -27.19 -16.77
CA LEU A 104 -20.60 -28.19 -17.73
C LEU A 104 -19.65 -29.17 -17.05
N LEU A 105 -20.00 -30.45 -17.08
CA LEU A 105 -19.28 -31.53 -16.41
C LEU A 105 -18.51 -32.37 -17.42
N SER A 106 -17.20 -32.34 -17.32
CA SER A 106 -16.28 -33.25 -18.00
C SER A 106 -15.77 -34.32 -17.03
N LYS A 107 -14.93 -35.25 -17.51
CA LYS A 107 -14.42 -36.33 -16.66
C LYS A 107 -13.65 -35.80 -15.44
N HIS A 108 -12.78 -34.82 -15.63
CA HIS A 108 -11.88 -34.25 -14.61
C HIS A 108 -11.99 -32.73 -14.47
N GLN A 109 -13.00 -32.12 -15.10
CA GLN A 109 -13.13 -30.67 -15.18
C GLN A 109 -14.60 -30.29 -15.00
N LEU A 110 -14.84 -29.28 -14.17
CA LEU A 110 -16.12 -28.62 -13.98
C LEU A 110 -15.95 -27.19 -14.48
N VAL A 111 -16.78 -26.78 -15.45
CA VAL A 111 -16.78 -25.42 -15.99
C VAL A 111 -18.11 -24.77 -15.65
N ILE A 112 -18.09 -23.62 -14.98
CA ILE A 112 -19.28 -22.83 -14.69
C ILE A 112 -19.31 -21.65 -15.65
N CYS A 113 -20.44 -21.49 -16.34
CA CYS A 113 -20.71 -20.41 -17.27
C CYS A 113 -21.96 -19.63 -16.86
N ASN A 114 -22.07 -18.39 -17.30
CA ASN A 114 -23.32 -17.65 -17.23
C ASN A 114 -24.27 -18.05 -18.39
N ARG A 115 -25.48 -17.50 -18.38
CA ARG A 115 -26.50 -17.70 -19.43
C ARG A 115 -26.01 -17.32 -20.84
N LYS A 116 -25.08 -16.38 -20.98
CA LYS A 116 -24.48 -15.98 -22.26
C LYS A 116 -23.33 -16.88 -22.70
N LEU A 117 -23.04 -17.97 -21.97
CA LEU A 117 -21.87 -18.81 -22.18
C LEU A 117 -20.53 -18.07 -22.00
N GLU A 118 -20.47 -17.06 -21.14
CA GLU A 118 -19.18 -16.55 -20.66
C GLU A 118 -18.69 -17.46 -19.54
N GLN A 119 -17.41 -17.84 -19.63
CA GLN A 119 -16.77 -18.74 -18.68
C GLN A 119 -16.46 -17.99 -17.38
N LEU A 120 -17.10 -18.38 -16.28
CA LEU A 120 -16.87 -17.78 -14.96
C LEU A 120 -15.72 -18.45 -14.23
N CYS A 121 -15.73 -19.80 -14.16
CA CYS A 121 -14.66 -20.54 -13.50
C CYS A 121 -14.44 -21.92 -14.11
N ILE A 122 -13.21 -22.40 -13.99
CA ILE A 122 -12.81 -23.79 -14.28
C ILE A 122 -12.28 -24.40 -12.99
N ILE A 123 -12.84 -25.53 -12.59
CA ILE A 123 -12.37 -26.33 -11.46
C ILE A 123 -11.86 -27.65 -12.00
N GLN A 124 -10.59 -27.94 -11.73
CA GLN A 124 -9.95 -29.19 -12.13
C GLN A 124 -9.90 -30.16 -10.95
N GLU A 125 -10.33 -31.39 -11.20
CA GLU A 125 -10.46 -32.45 -10.21
C GLU A 125 -9.62 -33.67 -10.58
N ASN A 126 -8.84 -34.17 -9.61
CA ASN A 126 -8.03 -35.39 -9.81
C ASN A 126 -8.93 -36.63 -9.95
N ILE A 127 -10.03 -36.67 -9.19
CA ILE A 127 -10.99 -37.77 -9.21
C ILE A 127 -12.13 -37.44 -10.19
N SER A 128 -12.62 -38.45 -10.91
CA SER A 128 -13.67 -38.20 -11.90
C SER A 128 -14.97 -37.69 -11.27
N VAL A 129 -15.52 -36.61 -11.82
CA VAL A 129 -16.83 -36.08 -11.42
C VAL A 129 -17.94 -36.99 -11.97
N LYS A 130 -18.94 -37.31 -11.14
CA LYS A 130 -20.03 -38.24 -11.47
C LYS A 130 -21.32 -37.52 -11.84
N SER A 131 -21.77 -36.61 -10.97
CA SER A 131 -23.03 -35.87 -11.12
C SER A 131 -23.01 -34.61 -10.26
N GLY A 132 -23.95 -33.70 -10.49
CA GLY A 132 -24.15 -32.54 -9.61
C GLY A 132 -25.51 -31.90 -9.81
N ALA A 133 -25.87 -30.99 -8.92
CA ALA A 133 -27.09 -30.19 -9.00
C ALA A 133 -26.86 -28.82 -8.35
N TRP A 134 -27.65 -27.84 -8.77
CA TRP A 134 -27.66 -26.51 -8.17
C TRP A 134 -28.55 -26.48 -6.93
N ASP A 135 -28.05 -25.84 -5.88
CA ASP A 135 -28.85 -25.42 -4.73
C ASP A 135 -29.63 -24.13 -5.05
N ASP A 136 -30.70 -23.88 -4.31
CA ASP A 136 -31.53 -22.68 -4.45
C ASP A 136 -30.75 -21.38 -4.18
N SER A 137 -29.64 -21.47 -3.41
CA SER A 137 -28.75 -20.35 -3.11
C SER A 137 -27.76 -20.01 -4.25
N GLY A 138 -27.81 -20.71 -5.39
CA GLY A 138 -26.89 -20.51 -6.52
C GLY A 138 -25.52 -21.17 -6.33
N VAL A 139 -25.41 -22.19 -5.47
CA VAL A 139 -24.20 -22.99 -5.25
C VAL A 139 -24.30 -24.31 -6.00
N PHE A 140 -23.23 -24.73 -6.68
CA PHE A 140 -23.23 -26.01 -7.41
C PHE A 140 -22.64 -27.12 -6.53
N ILE A 141 -23.42 -28.15 -6.23
CA ILE A 141 -22.95 -29.30 -5.44
C ILE A 141 -22.78 -30.51 -6.37
N TYR A 142 -21.62 -31.14 -6.31
CA TYR A 142 -21.27 -32.27 -7.17
C TYR A 142 -20.65 -33.42 -6.39
N THR A 143 -20.75 -34.62 -6.97
CA THR A 143 -20.16 -35.84 -6.43
C THR A 143 -18.96 -36.29 -7.24
N THR A 144 -17.92 -36.67 -6.51
CA THR A 144 -16.82 -37.49 -7.01
C THR A 144 -17.05 -38.93 -6.58
N SER A 145 -16.10 -39.83 -6.84
CA SER A 145 -16.19 -41.20 -6.35
C SER A 145 -16.23 -41.31 -4.83
N ASN A 146 -15.57 -40.37 -4.12
CA ASN A 146 -15.29 -40.46 -2.69
C ASN A 146 -15.85 -39.29 -1.87
N HIS A 147 -16.27 -38.19 -2.50
CA HIS A 147 -16.69 -36.98 -1.78
C HIS A 147 -17.86 -36.28 -2.44
N ILE A 148 -18.71 -35.66 -1.62
CA ILE A 148 -19.60 -34.57 -2.01
C ILE A 148 -18.83 -33.26 -1.84
N LYS A 149 -18.79 -32.46 -2.90
CA LYS A 149 -18.10 -31.18 -2.96
C LYS A 149 -19.07 -30.08 -3.39
N TYR A 150 -18.75 -28.84 -3.03
CA TYR A 150 -19.41 -27.66 -3.58
C TYR A 150 -18.45 -26.84 -4.44
N ALA A 151 -19.00 -26.10 -5.37
CA ALA A 151 -18.33 -25.11 -6.20
C ALA A 151 -19.15 -23.81 -6.18
N LEU A 152 -18.44 -22.71 -5.91
CA LEU A 152 -18.96 -21.34 -6.00
C LEU A 152 -18.61 -20.74 -7.37
N ILE A 153 -19.36 -19.71 -7.75
CA ILE A 153 -19.17 -18.97 -9.00
C ILE A 153 -17.77 -18.33 -9.13
N ASN A 154 -17.11 -18.04 -8.00
CA ASN A 154 -15.77 -17.46 -7.95
C ASN A 154 -14.64 -18.50 -8.09
N GLY A 155 -14.96 -19.78 -8.29
CA GLY A 155 -13.98 -20.88 -8.37
C GLY A 155 -13.58 -21.50 -7.03
N ASP A 156 -14.02 -20.92 -5.91
CA ASP A 156 -13.86 -21.49 -4.59
C ASP A 156 -14.64 -22.82 -4.48
N HIS A 157 -13.95 -23.87 -4.06
CA HIS A 157 -14.52 -25.21 -3.91
C HIS A 157 -14.09 -25.85 -2.59
N GLY A 158 -14.88 -26.79 -2.10
CA GLY A 158 -14.63 -27.44 -0.81
C GLY A 158 -15.32 -28.79 -0.69
N ILE A 159 -14.91 -29.57 0.32
CA ILE A 159 -15.47 -30.89 0.61
C ILE A 159 -16.53 -30.72 1.69
N ILE A 160 -17.75 -31.18 1.40
CA ILE A 160 -18.84 -31.19 2.37
C ILE A 160 -18.79 -32.46 3.21
N ARG A 161 -18.70 -33.61 2.54
CA ARG A 161 -18.82 -34.92 3.17
C ARG A 161 -18.07 -35.97 2.35
N THR A 162 -17.39 -36.87 3.05
CA THR A 162 -16.79 -38.07 2.47
C THR A 162 -17.83 -39.18 2.34
N LEU A 163 -17.75 -39.94 1.26
CA LEU A 163 -18.65 -41.01 0.87
C LEU A 163 -17.88 -42.32 0.76
N ASP A 164 -18.45 -43.41 1.28
CA ASP A 164 -17.89 -44.77 1.12
C ASP A 164 -18.21 -45.36 -0.25
N LEU A 165 -19.35 -44.97 -0.82
CA LEU A 165 -19.84 -45.43 -2.11
C LEU A 165 -20.17 -44.24 -3.02
N PRO A 166 -19.90 -44.34 -4.34
CA PRO A 166 -20.21 -43.27 -5.27
C PRO A 166 -21.72 -43.18 -5.49
N ILE A 167 -22.25 -42.01 -5.24
CA ILE A 167 -23.67 -41.68 -5.40
C ILE A 167 -23.87 -40.69 -6.56
N TYR A 168 -25.06 -40.72 -7.15
CA TYR A 168 -25.47 -39.80 -8.20
C TYR A 168 -26.54 -38.84 -7.67
N ILE A 169 -26.24 -37.54 -7.63
CA ILE A 169 -27.17 -36.50 -7.19
C ILE A 169 -28.25 -36.30 -8.26
N THR A 170 -29.50 -36.25 -7.81
CA THR A 170 -30.66 -35.91 -8.65
C THR A 170 -31.18 -34.52 -8.37
N LYS A 171 -31.37 -34.18 -7.09
CA LYS A 171 -31.89 -32.89 -6.65
C LYS A 171 -31.42 -32.58 -5.24
N ILE A 172 -31.32 -31.30 -4.93
CA ILE A 172 -31.03 -30.78 -3.60
C ILE A 172 -32.26 -29.97 -3.16
N LYS A 173 -32.68 -30.13 -1.90
CA LYS A 173 -33.76 -29.32 -1.32
C LYS A 173 -33.40 -29.03 0.13
N GLY A 174 -33.06 -27.77 0.42
CA GLY A 174 -32.57 -27.37 1.73
C GLY A 174 -31.32 -28.16 2.11
N ASN A 175 -31.33 -28.82 3.26
CA ASN A 175 -30.16 -29.56 3.76
C ASN A 175 -30.10 -31.01 3.29
N SER A 176 -31.10 -31.49 2.53
CA SER A 176 -31.18 -32.88 2.10
C SER A 176 -30.86 -33.03 0.61
N VAL A 177 -29.94 -33.92 0.31
CA VAL A 177 -29.56 -34.31 -1.05
C VAL A 177 -30.21 -35.63 -1.40
N PHE A 178 -30.97 -35.61 -2.48
CA PHE A 178 -31.60 -36.77 -3.07
C PHE A 178 -30.64 -37.39 -4.07
N CYS A 179 -30.17 -38.59 -3.75
CA CYS A 179 -29.19 -39.30 -4.56
C CYS A 179 -29.64 -40.73 -4.89
N LEU A 180 -29.04 -41.29 -5.93
CA LEU A 180 -29.19 -42.67 -6.34
C LEU A 180 -27.85 -43.39 -6.16
N ASP A 181 -27.91 -44.58 -5.61
CA ASP A 181 -26.77 -45.49 -5.57
C ASP A 181 -26.57 -46.21 -6.90
N ARG A 182 -25.44 -46.94 -7.02
CA ARG A 182 -25.18 -47.85 -8.15
C ARG A 182 -26.29 -48.90 -8.37
N GLU A 183 -27.00 -49.28 -7.31
CA GLU A 183 -28.12 -50.22 -7.36
C GLU A 183 -29.47 -49.54 -7.73
N VAL A 184 -29.45 -48.26 -8.13
CA VAL A 184 -30.65 -47.47 -8.47
C VAL A 184 -31.62 -47.35 -7.29
N ARG A 185 -31.10 -47.42 -6.06
CA ARG A 185 -31.87 -47.22 -4.84
C ARG A 185 -31.84 -45.75 -4.44
N PRO A 186 -33.00 -45.11 -4.19
CA PRO A 186 -33.05 -43.74 -3.70
C PRO A 186 -32.50 -43.68 -2.28
N ARG A 187 -31.56 -42.76 -2.06
CA ARG A 187 -31.01 -42.42 -0.75
C ARG A 187 -31.18 -40.93 -0.50
N LEU A 188 -31.38 -40.61 0.77
CA LEU A 188 -31.46 -39.24 1.26
C LEU A 188 -30.27 -39.02 2.19
N LEU A 189 -29.42 -38.06 1.84
CA LEU A 189 -28.26 -37.70 2.64
C LEU A 189 -28.41 -36.25 3.12
N ASN A 190 -28.19 -36.03 4.41
CA ASN A 190 -28.15 -34.67 4.96
C ASN A 190 -26.74 -34.08 4.83
N ILE A 191 -26.69 -32.84 4.40
CA ILE A 191 -25.50 -32.02 4.23
C ILE A 191 -25.54 -30.87 5.24
N ASP A 192 -24.37 -30.49 5.74
CA ASP A 192 -24.19 -29.24 6.47
C ASP A 192 -23.84 -28.10 5.48
N PRO A 193 -24.72 -27.10 5.31
CA PRO A 193 -24.48 -26.01 4.38
C PRO A 193 -23.71 -24.83 4.97
N THR A 194 -23.32 -24.88 6.23
CA THR A 194 -22.75 -23.74 6.96
C THR A 194 -21.50 -23.16 6.29
N GLU A 195 -20.55 -23.99 5.86
CA GLU A 195 -19.29 -23.53 5.26
C GLU A 195 -19.50 -22.76 3.95
N PHE A 196 -20.24 -23.32 2.99
CA PHE A 196 -20.42 -22.66 1.71
C PHE A 196 -21.36 -21.46 1.81
N LYS A 197 -22.34 -21.46 2.72
CA LYS A 197 -23.17 -20.28 3.00
C LYS A 197 -22.35 -19.15 3.62
N PHE A 198 -21.43 -19.49 4.52
CA PHE A 198 -20.49 -18.53 5.10
C PHE A 198 -19.59 -17.89 4.01
N LYS A 199 -18.97 -18.71 3.14
CA LYS A 199 -18.16 -18.20 2.02
C LYS A 199 -18.98 -17.39 1.03
N LEU A 200 -20.22 -17.82 0.75
CA LEU A 200 -21.14 -17.08 -0.13
C LEU A 200 -21.51 -15.71 0.47
N ALA A 201 -21.79 -15.63 1.76
CA ALA A 201 -22.11 -14.37 2.43
C ALA A 201 -20.93 -13.40 2.42
N LEU A 202 -19.70 -13.90 2.61
CA LEU A 202 -18.47 -13.10 2.45
C LEU A 202 -18.31 -12.56 1.03
N ILE A 203 -18.53 -13.41 0.01
CA ILE A 203 -18.45 -13.00 -1.40
C ILE A 203 -19.50 -11.94 -1.72
N ASN A 204 -20.72 -12.13 -1.23
CA ASN A 204 -21.82 -11.18 -1.42
C ASN A 204 -21.72 -9.94 -0.51
N ARG A 205 -20.63 -9.81 0.26
CA ARG A 205 -20.37 -8.69 1.19
C ARG A 205 -21.47 -8.48 2.24
N LYS A 206 -22.13 -9.56 2.65
CA LYS A 206 -23.19 -9.52 3.68
C LYS A 206 -22.62 -9.73 5.08
N TYR A 207 -21.98 -8.70 5.61
CA TYR A 207 -21.23 -8.80 6.86
C TYR A 207 -22.10 -9.08 8.10
N ASP A 208 -23.35 -8.61 8.13
CA ASP A 208 -24.28 -8.86 9.25
C ASP A 208 -24.68 -10.33 9.36
N GLU A 209 -24.96 -10.97 8.22
CA GLU A 209 -25.24 -12.42 8.16
C GLU A 209 -24.01 -13.21 8.59
N VAL A 210 -22.81 -12.78 8.17
CA VAL A 210 -21.54 -13.39 8.58
C VAL A 210 -21.37 -13.30 10.10
N LEU A 211 -21.56 -12.13 10.71
CA LEU A 211 -21.48 -11.93 12.16
C LEU A 211 -22.48 -12.79 12.94
N HIS A 212 -23.73 -12.87 12.47
CA HIS A 212 -24.73 -13.74 13.07
C HIS A 212 -24.31 -15.22 12.97
N MET A 213 -23.82 -15.65 11.80
CA MET A 213 -23.30 -17.01 11.62
C MET A 213 -22.09 -17.28 12.53
N VAL A 214 -21.20 -16.30 12.73
CA VAL A 214 -20.03 -16.42 13.64
C VAL A 214 -20.49 -16.66 15.08
N ARG A 215 -21.50 -15.93 15.55
CA ARG A 215 -21.98 -16.02 16.95
C ARG A 215 -22.79 -17.29 17.21
N THR A 216 -23.58 -17.75 16.24
CA THR A 216 -24.53 -18.85 16.45
C THR A 216 -23.99 -20.20 15.97
N ALA A 217 -23.20 -20.24 14.90
CA ALA A 217 -22.74 -21.49 14.32
C ALA A 217 -21.38 -21.90 14.89
N LYS A 218 -21.26 -23.17 15.29
CA LYS A 218 -19.98 -23.81 15.66
C LYS A 218 -19.14 -24.06 14.41
N LEU A 219 -18.71 -23.00 13.74
CA LEU A 219 -17.77 -23.04 12.61
C LEU A 219 -16.36 -23.23 13.17
N VAL A 220 -16.04 -24.47 13.58
CA VAL A 220 -14.74 -24.82 14.15
C VAL A 220 -13.90 -25.49 13.07
N GLY A 221 -13.09 -24.71 12.35
CA GLY A 221 -12.21 -25.25 11.33
C GLY A 221 -11.06 -24.34 10.96
N GLN A 222 -9.83 -24.85 11.07
CA GLN A 222 -8.60 -24.20 10.58
C GLN A 222 -8.70 -23.80 9.10
N SER A 223 -9.50 -24.52 8.31
CA SER A 223 -9.75 -24.22 6.89
C SER A 223 -10.48 -22.89 6.68
N ILE A 224 -11.37 -22.49 7.59
CA ILE A 224 -12.12 -21.23 7.50
C ILE A 224 -11.22 -20.06 7.89
N ILE A 225 -10.42 -20.23 8.95
CA ILE A 225 -9.44 -19.23 9.40
C ILE A 225 -8.42 -18.95 8.29
N ALA A 226 -7.83 -20.00 7.70
CA ALA A 226 -6.90 -19.86 6.60
C ALA A 226 -7.55 -19.22 5.36
N TYR A 227 -8.85 -19.47 5.13
CA TYR A 227 -9.59 -18.82 4.05
C TYR A 227 -9.79 -17.32 4.32
N LEU A 228 -10.17 -16.94 5.55
CA LEU A 228 -10.32 -15.55 5.96
C LEU A 228 -8.99 -14.79 5.87
N GLN A 229 -7.89 -15.38 6.32
CA GLN A 229 -6.55 -14.82 6.17
C GLN A 229 -6.19 -14.59 4.70
N LYS A 230 -6.38 -15.60 3.83
CA LYS A 230 -6.10 -15.46 2.39
C LYS A 230 -6.96 -14.40 1.69
N LYS A 231 -8.18 -14.17 2.18
CA LYS A 231 -9.07 -13.14 1.64
C LYS A 231 -8.86 -11.76 2.27
N GLY A 232 -7.94 -11.63 3.23
CA GLY A 232 -7.62 -10.35 3.87
C GLY A 232 -8.60 -9.91 4.96
N TYR A 233 -9.32 -10.85 5.60
CA TYR A 233 -10.23 -10.57 6.72
C TYR A 233 -9.74 -11.20 8.04
N PRO A 234 -8.53 -10.86 8.53
CA PRO A 234 -8.00 -11.44 9.76
C PRO A 234 -8.80 -11.01 11.02
N GLU A 235 -9.45 -9.84 10.99
CA GLU A 235 -10.28 -9.34 12.10
C GLU A 235 -11.44 -10.29 12.45
N VAL A 236 -12.14 -10.79 11.43
CA VAL A 236 -13.24 -11.75 11.61
C VAL A 236 -12.70 -13.07 12.13
N ALA A 237 -11.52 -13.48 11.66
CA ALA A 237 -10.89 -14.72 12.10
C ALA A 237 -10.55 -14.69 13.60
N LEU A 238 -10.19 -13.54 14.16
CA LEU A 238 -9.83 -13.38 15.57
C LEU A 238 -10.94 -13.84 16.53
N HIS A 239 -12.21 -13.70 16.14
CA HIS A 239 -13.35 -14.17 16.94
C HIS A 239 -13.52 -15.70 16.94
N PHE A 240 -13.03 -16.39 15.92
CA PHE A 240 -13.13 -17.85 15.81
C PHE A 240 -12.00 -18.57 16.55
N VAL A 241 -10.87 -17.89 16.73
CA VAL A 241 -9.66 -18.51 17.27
C VAL A 241 -9.66 -18.49 18.80
N LYS A 242 -9.65 -19.70 19.37
CA LYS A 242 -9.44 -19.94 20.80
C LYS A 242 -7.99 -20.24 21.16
N ASP A 243 -7.21 -20.74 20.20
CA ASP A 243 -5.80 -21.06 20.41
C ASP A 243 -4.97 -19.78 20.42
N GLU A 244 -4.22 -19.57 21.49
CA GLU A 244 -3.52 -18.32 21.75
C GLU A 244 -2.41 -18.05 20.73
N LYS A 245 -1.77 -19.09 20.18
CA LYS A 245 -0.70 -18.93 19.17
C LYS A 245 -1.24 -18.40 17.84
N THR A 246 -2.34 -18.98 17.37
CA THR A 246 -3.00 -18.51 16.14
C THR A 246 -3.70 -17.17 16.36
N ARG A 247 -4.23 -16.92 17.57
CA ARG A 247 -4.81 -15.62 17.95
C ARG A 247 -3.75 -14.53 17.95
N PHE A 248 -2.56 -14.80 18.48
CA PHE A 248 -1.42 -13.88 18.45
C PHE A 248 -1.01 -13.53 17.02
N GLY A 249 -0.82 -14.54 16.16
CA GLY A 249 -0.47 -14.30 14.75
C GLY A 249 -1.51 -13.46 14.00
N LEU A 250 -2.80 -13.74 14.21
CA LEU A 250 -3.90 -12.95 13.63
C LEU A 250 -3.96 -11.52 14.18
N ALA A 251 -3.77 -11.34 15.49
CA ALA A 251 -3.79 -10.02 16.11
C ALA A 251 -2.67 -9.13 15.57
N LEU A 252 -1.48 -9.70 15.36
CA LEU A 252 -0.36 -9.04 14.71
C LEU A 252 -0.67 -8.64 13.26
N GLU A 253 -1.32 -9.51 12.47
CA GLU A 253 -1.77 -9.19 11.11
C GLU A 253 -2.84 -8.08 11.08
N CYS A 254 -3.73 -8.06 12.08
CA CYS A 254 -4.75 -7.01 12.23
C CYS A 254 -4.17 -5.68 12.73
N GLY A 255 -2.94 -5.69 13.25
CA GLY A 255 -2.36 -4.54 13.96
C GLY A 255 -3.06 -4.23 15.28
N ASN A 256 -3.84 -5.14 15.85
CA ASN A 256 -4.48 -4.96 17.15
C ASN A 256 -3.53 -5.41 18.27
N ILE A 257 -2.78 -4.44 18.82
CA ILE A 257 -1.71 -4.73 19.78
C ILE A 257 -2.24 -5.12 21.16
N ASP A 258 -3.40 -4.61 21.58
CA ASP A 258 -3.96 -4.94 22.90
C ASP A 258 -4.27 -6.44 23.00
N ILE A 259 -4.94 -6.99 21.98
CA ILE A 259 -5.24 -8.43 21.91
C ILE A 259 -3.95 -9.25 21.71
N ALA A 260 -2.99 -8.73 20.95
CA ALA A 260 -1.69 -9.38 20.77
C ALA A 260 -0.91 -9.44 22.10
N LEU A 261 -0.99 -8.40 22.93
CA LEU A 261 -0.36 -8.32 24.24
C LEU A 261 -1.00 -9.29 25.23
N GLU A 262 -2.33 -9.38 25.26
CA GLU A 262 -3.04 -10.40 26.06
C GLU A 262 -2.61 -11.82 25.66
N ALA A 263 -2.57 -12.10 24.35
CA ALA A 263 -2.15 -13.41 23.84
C ALA A 263 -0.66 -13.70 24.13
N ALA A 264 0.22 -12.70 24.02
CA ALA A 264 1.64 -12.84 24.33
C ALA A 264 1.88 -13.11 25.82
N ARG A 265 1.12 -12.46 26.71
CA ARG A 265 1.16 -12.72 28.16
C ARG A 265 0.74 -14.14 28.51
N ALA A 266 -0.26 -14.68 27.82
CA ALA A 266 -0.73 -16.05 28.05
C ALA A 266 0.25 -17.11 27.53
N LEU A 267 0.92 -16.84 26.39
CA LEU A 267 1.90 -17.76 25.79
C LEU A 267 3.27 -17.74 26.49
N ASP A 268 3.69 -16.57 26.99
CA ASP A 268 5.00 -16.29 27.60
C ASP A 268 6.24 -16.82 26.83
N ASP A 269 6.14 -16.83 25.49
CA ASP A 269 7.21 -17.26 24.59
C ASP A 269 8.12 -16.07 24.21
N LYS A 270 9.44 -16.19 24.40
CA LYS A 270 10.42 -15.12 24.05
C LYS A 270 10.29 -14.64 22.60
N ARG A 271 10.10 -15.56 21.65
CA ARG A 271 9.94 -15.23 20.22
C ARG A 271 8.66 -14.46 19.92
N CYS A 272 7.60 -14.67 20.69
CA CYS A 272 6.34 -13.93 20.54
C CYS A 272 6.52 -12.49 21.02
N TRP A 273 7.17 -12.30 22.16
CA TRP A 273 7.50 -10.96 22.67
C TRP A 273 8.38 -10.16 21.72
N GLU A 274 9.37 -10.79 21.07
CA GLU A 274 10.20 -10.13 20.05
C GLU A 274 9.37 -9.66 18.84
N LYS A 275 8.50 -10.52 18.30
CA LYS A 275 7.62 -10.16 17.18
C LYS A 275 6.62 -9.05 17.54
N LEU A 276 6.09 -9.10 18.75
CA LEU A 276 5.19 -8.07 19.27
C LEU A 276 5.93 -6.74 19.41
N ALA A 277 7.18 -6.75 19.88
CA ALA A 277 8.00 -5.55 19.98
C ALA A 277 8.26 -4.93 18.59
N ASP A 278 8.61 -5.73 17.58
CA ASP A 278 8.88 -5.23 16.23
C ASP A 278 7.64 -4.55 15.62
N ILE A 279 6.45 -5.15 15.79
CA ILE A 279 5.20 -4.60 15.24
C ILE A 279 4.70 -3.41 16.06
N ALA A 280 4.81 -3.46 17.39
CA ALA A 280 4.49 -2.32 18.25
C ALA A 280 5.40 -1.12 17.96
N LEU A 281 6.68 -1.36 17.65
CA LEU A 281 7.62 -0.32 17.23
C LEU A 281 7.22 0.30 15.89
N LEU A 282 6.81 -0.52 14.91
CA LEU A 282 6.30 -0.04 13.62
C LEU A 282 5.07 0.86 13.78
N GLN A 283 4.22 0.59 14.77
CA GLN A 283 3.06 1.42 15.07
C GLN A 283 3.36 2.64 15.94
N GLY A 284 4.49 2.65 16.66
CA GLY A 284 4.87 3.72 17.58
C GLY A 284 4.35 3.55 19.02
N ASN A 285 3.93 2.35 19.39
CA ASN A 285 3.49 2.00 20.75
C ASN A 285 4.70 1.65 21.63
N HIS A 286 5.46 2.65 22.05
CA HIS A 286 6.73 2.44 22.76
C HIS A 286 6.56 1.85 24.17
N GLN A 287 5.44 2.06 24.86
CA GLN A 287 5.20 1.49 26.20
C GLN A 287 5.14 -0.05 26.15
N ILE A 288 4.50 -0.58 25.11
CA ILE A 288 4.38 -2.03 24.90
C ILE A 288 5.73 -2.62 24.49
N VAL A 289 6.51 -1.87 23.69
CA VAL A 289 7.89 -2.22 23.32
C VAL A 289 8.78 -2.27 24.56
N GLU A 290 8.67 -1.31 25.48
CA GLU A 290 9.40 -1.30 26.75
C GLU A 290 9.10 -2.58 27.56
N MET A 291 7.82 -2.92 27.72
CA MET A 291 7.40 -4.14 28.41
C MET A 291 7.96 -5.40 27.75
N ALA A 292 7.91 -5.48 26.42
CA ALA A 292 8.42 -6.63 25.66
C ALA A 292 9.95 -6.78 25.78
N TYR A 293 10.71 -5.67 25.75
CA TYR A 293 12.16 -5.71 25.92
C TYR A 293 12.60 -6.05 27.35
N GLN A 294 11.86 -5.61 28.36
CA GLN A 294 12.09 -6.02 29.75
C GLN A 294 11.89 -7.55 29.91
N ARG A 295 10.80 -8.10 29.37
CA ARG A 295 10.49 -9.54 29.40
C ARG A 295 11.51 -10.38 28.62
N THR A 296 11.90 -9.93 27.43
CA THR A 296 12.88 -10.63 26.59
C THR A 296 14.33 -10.47 27.06
N LYS A 297 14.56 -9.63 28.09
CA LYS A 297 15.88 -9.32 28.64
C LYS A 297 16.83 -8.75 27.56
N ASN A 298 16.31 -7.93 26.64
CA ASN A 298 17.08 -7.28 25.59
C ASN A 298 17.48 -5.86 26.01
N PHE A 299 18.65 -5.74 26.64
CA PHE A 299 19.07 -4.50 27.30
C PHE A 299 19.58 -3.44 26.32
N ASP A 300 20.23 -3.83 25.23
CA ASP A 300 20.76 -2.89 24.25
C ASP A 300 19.62 -2.12 23.56
N LYS A 301 18.58 -2.84 23.14
CA LYS A 301 17.38 -2.23 22.53
C LYS A 301 16.63 -1.35 23.53
N LEU A 302 16.60 -1.73 24.80
CA LEU A 302 15.96 -0.95 25.86
C LEU A 302 16.74 0.33 26.18
N ALA A 303 18.07 0.28 26.24
CA ALA A 303 18.92 1.45 26.43
C ALA A 303 18.76 2.44 25.28
N PHE A 304 18.69 1.95 24.04
CA PHE A 304 18.40 2.76 22.87
C PHE A 304 17.00 3.40 22.93
N LEU A 305 15.99 2.66 23.38
CA LEU A 305 14.64 3.19 23.57
C LEU A 305 14.62 4.34 24.59
N TYR A 306 15.28 4.19 25.73
CA TYR A 306 15.36 5.25 26.75
C TYR A 306 16.16 6.47 26.29
N LEU A 307 17.17 6.28 25.44
CA LEU A 307 17.89 7.39 24.81
C LEU A 307 16.95 8.20 23.91
N ILE A 308 16.13 7.53 23.09
CA ILE A 308 15.19 8.19 22.17
C ILE A 308 14.05 8.88 22.92
N THR A 309 13.49 8.24 23.95
CA THR A 309 12.40 8.84 24.75
C THR A 309 12.91 9.94 25.69
N GLY A 310 14.23 10.01 25.90
CA GLY A 310 14.88 10.97 26.78
C GLY A 310 14.74 10.65 28.27
N ASN A 311 14.39 9.42 28.63
CA ASN A 311 14.20 9.03 30.02
C ASN A 311 15.55 8.67 30.68
N LEU A 312 16.21 9.70 31.22
CA LEU A 312 17.51 9.58 31.88
C LEU A 312 17.43 8.79 33.21
N GLU A 313 16.29 8.79 33.90
CA GLU A 313 16.11 8.07 35.16
C GLU A 313 16.11 6.56 34.93
N LYS A 314 15.32 6.09 33.96
CA LYS A 314 15.30 4.69 33.56
C LYS A 314 16.64 4.24 33.00
N LEU A 315 17.33 5.12 32.26
CA LEU A 315 18.69 4.84 31.78
C LEU A 315 19.72 4.74 32.93
N ARG A 316 19.55 5.52 34.02
CA ARG A 316 20.37 5.37 35.24
C ARG A 316 20.07 4.07 36.00
N LYS A 317 18.80 3.67 36.08
CA LYS A 317 18.41 2.35 36.63
C LYS A 317 19.03 1.22 35.81
N MET A 318 19.06 1.38 34.49
CA MET A 318 19.69 0.43 33.55
C MET A 318 21.19 0.26 33.81
N MET A 319 21.90 1.34 34.11
CA MET A 319 23.32 1.29 34.45
C MET A 319 23.59 0.39 35.66
N LYS A 320 22.75 0.48 36.71
CA LYS A 320 22.84 -0.40 37.89
C LYS A 320 22.53 -1.86 37.55
N ILE A 321 21.60 -2.10 36.64
CA ILE A 321 21.28 -3.47 36.18
C ILE A 321 22.47 -4.08 35.42
N ALA A 322 23.16 -3.29 34.59
CA ALA A 322 24.37 -3.73 33.90
C ALA A 322 25.51 -4.05 34.88
N GLU A 323 25.66 -3.25 35.95
CA GLU A 323 26.62 -3.47 37.03
C GLU A 323 26.37 -4.81 37.75
N VAL A 324 25.12 -5.10 38.14
CA VAL A 324 24.73 -6.36 38.79
C VAL A 324 25.01 -7.57 37.88
N ARG A 325 24.82 -7.42 36.58
CA ARG A 325 25.08 -8.48 35.58
C ARG A 325 26.54 -8.63 35.19
N LYS A 326 27.42 -7.71 35.64
CA LYS A 326 28.83 -7.62 35.25
C LYS A 326 29.03 -7.40 33.75
N ASP A 327 28.07 -6.76 33.08
CA ASP A 327 28.23 -6.35 31.68
C ASP A 327 28.93 -4.99 31.61
N VAL A 328 30.26 -5.03 31.61
CA VAL A 328 31.13 -3.86 31.57
C VAL A 328 30.89 -3.04 30.29
N SER A 329 30.63 -3.70 29.16
CA SER A 329 30.50 -3.01 27.87
C SER A 329 29.19 -2.23 27.80
N GLY A 330 28.08 -2.84 28.21
CA GLY A 330 26.79 -2.17 28.31
C GLY A 330 26.81 -1.03 29.33
N GLN A 331 27.46 -1.23 30.48
CA GLN A 331 27.59 -0.19 31.51
C GLN A 331 28.40 1.02 31.00
N PHE A 332 29.50 0.78 30.28
CA PHE A 332 30.30 1.84 29.68
C PHE A 332 29.52 2.62 28.61
N GLN A 333 28.76 1.93 27.76
CA GLN A 333 27.90 2.58 26.76
C GLN A 333 26.82 3.44 27.42
N ILE A 334 26.16 2.94 28.47
CA ILE A 334 25.14 3.70 29.20
C ILE A 334 25.77 4.92 29.89
N ALA A 335 26.93 4.77 30.53
CA ALA A 335 27.68 5.90 31.10
C ALA A 335 28.13 6.90 30.04
N MET A 336 28.45 6.41 28.83
CA MET A 336 28.72 7.25 27.67
C MET A 336 27.52 8.12 27.30
N LEU A 337 26.33 7.51 27.24
CA LEU A 337 25.08 8.19 26.91
C LEU A 337 24.61 9.16 28.01
N LEU A 338 24.85 8.86 29.29
CA LEU A 338 24.50 9.77 30.39
C LEU A 338 25.44 10.98 30.51
N GLY A 339 26.64 10.92 29.93
CA GLY A 339 27.67 11.92 30.22
C GLY A 339 28.42 11.69 31.54
N ASP A 340 28.20 10.57 32.22
CA ASP A 340 28.82 10.30 33.52
C ASP A 340 30.28 9.87 33.33
N VAL A 341 31.23 10.76 33.63
CA VAL A 341 32.67 10.52 33.47
C VAL A 341 33.24 9.74 34.65
N ASP A 342 32.74 9.98 35.87
CA ASP A 342 33.20 9.28 37.08
C ASP A 342 32.98 7.77 36.96
N GLU A 343 31.80 7.35 36.49
CA GLU A 343 31.52 5.93 36.29
C GLU A 343 32.39 5.30 35.19
N ARG A 344 32.72 6.05 34.12
CA ARG A 344 33.64 5.56 33.08
C ARG A 344 35.04 5.34 33.63
N VAL A 345 35.55 6.27 34.45
CA VAL A 345 36.88 6.15 35.07
C VAL A 345 36.91 4.98 36.05
N LYS A 346 35.85 4.80 36.85
CA LYS A 346 35.69 3.64 37.74
C LYS A 346 35.71 2.32 36.97
N LEU A 347 34.98 2.23 35.85
CA LEU A 347 34.94 1.02 35.02
C LEU A 347 36.31 0.71 34.38
N LEU A 348 36.98 1.71 33.82
CA LEU A 348 38.32 1.53 33.24
C LEU A 348 39.34 1.07 34.30
N ARG A 349 39.20 1.57 35.54
CA ARG A 349 39.99 1.09 36.69
C ARG A 349 39.68 -0.37 37.02
N GLN A 350 38.41 -0.77 37.05
CA GLN A 350 38.01 -2.16 37.28
C GLN A 350 38.55 -3.12 36.20
N CYS A 351 38.63 -2.66 34.94
CA CYS A 351 39.18 -3.43 33.83
C CYS A 351 40.71 -3.44 33.74
N ASN A 352 41.42 -2.92 34.74
CA ASN A 352 42.88 -2.72 34.76
C ASN A 352 43.43 -1.83 33.61
N GLN A 353 42.57 -1.07 32.92
CA GLN A 353 42.97 -0.10 31.90
C GLN A 353 43.27 1.28 32.52
N LYS A 354 44.23 1.30 33.44
CA LYS A 354 44.57 2.48 34.24
C LYS A 354 45.08 3.65 33.40
N SER A 355 45.80 3.38 32.30
CA SER A 355 46.30 4.42 31.39
C SER A 355 45.17 5.19 30.71
N LEU A 356 44.10 4.50 30.28
CA LEU A 356 42.93 5.12 29.68
C LEU A 356 42.08 5.84 30.73
N ALA A 357 41.96 5.27 31.93
CA ALA A 357 41.31 5.92 33.07
C ALA A 357 41.99 7.26 33.42
N TYR A 358 43.33 7.28 33.43
CA TYR A 358 44.11 8.50 33.68
C TYR A 358 43.88 9.55 32.59
N VAL A 359 43.97 9.17 31.31
CA VAL A 359 43.72 10.09 30.20
C VAL A 359 42.31 10.66 30.27
N MET A 360 41.31 9.84 30.57
CA MET A 360 39.92 10.28 30.69
C MET A 360 39.73 11.24 31.88
N ALA A 361 40.30 10.93 33.05
CA ALA A 361 40.22 11.80 34.22
C ALA A 361 40.92 13.14 33.98
N ALA A 362 42.13 13.12 33.41
CA ALA A 362 42.91 14.33 33.12
C ALA A 362 42.30 15.18 31.99
N THR A 363 41.64 14.54 31.01
CA THR A 363 40.97 15.25 29.91
C THR A 363 39.69 15.96 30.38
N HIS A 364 38.99 15.41 31.38
CA HIS A 364 37.71 15.92 31.84
C HIS A 364 37.76 16.69 33.18
N GLY A 365 38.97 17.00 33.68
CA GLY A 365 39.17 17.84 34.88
C GLY A 365 38.94 17.14 36.22
N LEU A 366 39.07 15.80 36.28
CA LEU A 366 39.00 15.02 37.52
C LEU A 366 40.41 14.84 38.13
N ASP A 367 40.98 15.94 38.62
CA ASP A 367 42.39 16.02 39.05
C ASP A 367 42.72 15.05 40.20
N GLU A 368 41.84 14.90 41.19
CA GLU A 368 42.05 14.00 42.34
C GLU A 368 42.11 12.51 41.93
N GLN A 369 41.26 12.10 40.99
CA GLN A 369 41.28 10.72 40.49
C GLN A 369 42.46 10.49 39.53
N ALA A 370 42.85 11.52 38.77
CA ALA A 370 44.03 11.46 37.91
C ALA A 370 45.33 11.30 38.73
N GLU A 371 45.49 11.99 39.86
CA GLU A 371 46.65 11.85 40.75
C GLU A 371 46.73 10.44 41.36
N GLN A 372 45.63 9.90 41.87
CA GLN A 372 45.58 8.52 42.39
C GLN A 372 45.91 7.47 41.33
N LEU A 373 45.49 7.70 40.08
CA LEU A 373 45.79 6.80 38.97
C LEU A 373 47.25 6.93 38.51
N LYS A 374 47.83 8.13 38.58
CA LYS A 374 49.24 8.41 38.28
C LYS A 374 50.19 7.70 39.25
N GLU A 375 49.88 7.69 40.55
CA GLU A 375 50.64 6.92 41.55
C GLU A 375 50.59 5.42 41.29
N SER A 376 49.55 4.94 40.60
CA SER A 376 49.35 3.52 40.29
C SER A 376 49.91 3.09 38.92
N LEU A 377 50.49 4.02 38.15
CA LEU A 377 51.13 3.82 36.85
C LEU A 377 52.65 3.98 36.99
N ASP A 378 53.42 2.92 36.72
CA ASP A 378 54.87 3.03 36.55
C ASP A 378 55.21 3.70 35.20
N ASP A 379 55.80 4.90 35.28
CA ASP A 379 56.62 5.65 34.30
C ASP A 379 56.13 5.92 32.85
N LYS A 380 55.01 5.35 32.36
CA LYS A 380 54.46 5.68 31.03
C LYS A 380 53.13 6.41 31.12
N VAL A 381 53.20 7.69 31.47
CA VAL A 381 52.04 8.60 31.46
C VAL A 381 51.76 9.05 30.01
N PRO A 382 50.56 8.81 29.47
CA PRO A 382 50.20 9.29 28.14
C PRO A 382 50.01 10.81 28.10
N GLU A 383 50.36 11.46 27.00
CA GLU A 383 50.11 12.88 26.78
C GLU A 383 48.60 13.16 26.62
N VAL A 384 48.12 14.23 27.28
CA VAL A 384 46.72 14.65 27.24
C VAL A 384 46.54 15.69 26.15
N ASN A 385 45.51 15.53 25.32
CA ASN A 385 45.18 16.49 24.28
C ASN A 385 44.48 17.73 24.88
N PRO A 386 45.00 18.96 24.69
CA PRO A 386 44.43 20.18 25.26
C PRO A 386 43.09 20.61 24.62
N ASN A 387 42.73 20.07 23.46
CA ASN A 387 41.50 20.42 22.72
C ASN A 387 40.38 19.37 22.85
N ALA A 388 40.50 18.42 23.79
CA ALA A 388 39.49 17.38 23.92
C ALA A 388 38.26 17.90 24.69
N GLU A 389 37.11 17.93 24.01
CA GLU A 389 35.82 18.31 24.59
C GLU A 389 34.99 17.06 24.92
N LEU A 390 34.20 17.13 25.99
CA LEU A 390 33.27 16.07 26.36
C LEU A 390 32.12 16.04 25.35
N ILE A 391 32.06 14.98 24.55
CA ILE A 391 30.93 14.73 23.66
C ILE A 391 29.76 14.23 24.51
N LEU A 392 28.75 15.07 24.67
CA LEU A 392 27.48 14.75 25.31
C LEU A 392 26.40 14.63 24.24
N PRO A 393 25.51 13.62 24.31
CA PRO A 393 24.28 13.70 23.55
C PRO A 393 23.48 14.93 24.03
N PRO A 394 22.74 15.60 23.12
CA PRO A 394 21.95 16.76 23.50
C PRO A 394 20.95 16.38 24.59
N CYS A 395 20.90 17.15 25.67
CA CYS A 395 19.93 16.94 26.74
C CYS A 395 18.51 17.00 26.18
N PRO A 396 17.68 15.96 26.41
CA PRO A 396 16.30 15.95 25.94
C PRO A 396 15.52 17.15 26.52
N ILE A 397 14.86 17.92 25.66
CA ILE A 397 14.05 19.09 26.06
C ILE A 397 12.70 18.65 26.64
N SER A 398 12.16 17.53 26.18
CA SER A 398 10.87 16.98 26.62
C SER A 398 10.96 15.46 26.64
N GLN A 399 10.57 14.88 27.78
CA GLN A 399 10.45 13.44 27.95
C GLN A 399 9.16 12.95 27.29
N GLN A 400 9.26 11.88 26.49
CA GLN A 400 8.09 11.26 25.85
C GLN A 400 7.57 10.12 26.73
N GLU A 401 6.62 10.43 27.62
CA GLU A 401 5.99 9.42 28.50
C GLU A 401 4.81 8.69 27.85
N SER A 402 4.12 9.36 26.93
CA SER A 402 2.98 8.82 26.20
C SER A 402 3.39 8.22 24.85
N ASN A 403 2.65 7.23 24.37
CA ASN A 403 2.87 6.63 23.06
C ASN A 403 2.92 7.71 21.97
N TRP A 404 3.73 7.48 20.93
CA TRP A 404 3.81 8.42 19.83
C TRP A 404 2.43 8.61 19.20
N PRO A 405 2.11 9.83 18.71
CA PRO A 405 0.78 10.13 18.22
C PRO A 405 0.40 9.16 17.11
N LEU A 406 -0.60 8.33 17.40
CA LEU A 406 -1.18 7.41 16.45
C LEU A 406 -2.12 8.19 15.53
N LEU A 407 -2.08 7.89 14.24
CA LEU A 407 -3.13 8.33 13.32
C LEU A 407 -4.46 7.70 13.78
N ALA A 408 -5.53 8.51 13.80
CA ALA A 408 -6.87 8.00 14.07
C ALA A 408 -7.34 7.14 12.89
N VAL A 409 -6.97 5.85 12.92
CA VAL A 409 -7.52 4.87 11.97
C VAL A 409 -8.95 4.58 12.39
N SER A 410 -9.89 4.65 11.43
CA SER A 410 -11.25 4.18 11.66
C SER A 410 -11.19 2.72 12.08
N LYS A 411 -11.59 2.41 13.32
CA LYS A 411 -11.75 1.04 13.80
C LYS A 411 -12.53 0.22 12.77
N GLY A 412 -12.04 -0.97 12.43
CA GLY A 412 -12.68 -1.85 11.45
C GLY A 412 -14.17 -2.04 11.76
N PHE A 413 -15.00 -2.16 10.72
CA PHE A 413 -16.46 -2.33 10.84
C PHE A 413 -16.85 -3.44 11.85
N PHE A 414 -16.03 -4.49 11.96
CA PHE A 414 -16.24 -5.60 12.87
C PHE A 414 -15.94 -5.27 14.35
N GLU A 415 -14.98 -4.38 14.62
CA GLU A 415 -14.63 -3.94 15.98
C GLU A 415 -15.78 -3.10 16.59
N GLY A 416 -16.39 -2.21 15.80
CA GLY A 416 -17.56 -1.43 16.22
C GLY A 416 -18.82 -2.28 16.46
N ALA A 417 -18.99 -3.38 15.71
CA ALA A 417 -20.11 -4.32 15.87
C ALA A 417 -19.94 -5.28 17.06
N ALA A 418 -18.70 -5.54 17.50
CA ALA A 418 -18.40 -6.29 18.72
C ALA A 418 -18.81 -5.50 19.97
N ILE A 419 -18.57 -4.19 19.99
CA ILE A 419 -18.89 -3.29 21.12
C ILE A 419 -20.40 -3.07 21.26
N LYS A 420 -21.15 -3.00 20.15
CA LYS A 420 -22.63 -2.90 20.19
C LYS A 420 -23.32 -4.18 20.68
N GLY A 421 -22.62 -5.33 20.70
CA GLY A 421 -23.18 -6.61 21.12
C GLY A 421 -23.18 -6.85 22.63
N THR A 422 -22.50 -6.01 23.41
CA THR A 422 -22.30 -6.20 24.86
C THR A 422 -23.11 -5.26 25.74
N GLN A 423 -24.03 -4.45 25.20
CA GLN A 423 -24.96 -3.66 26.01
C GLN A 423 -26.40 -4.21 25.95
N PRO A 424 -27.06 -4.48 27.10
CA PRO A 424 -28.48 -4.78 27.11
C PRO A 424 -29.29 -3.51 26.87
N ALA A 425 -30.34 -3.65 26.08
CA ALA A 425 -31.20 -2.58 25.57
C ALA A 425 -31.92 -1.77 26.68
N ALA A 426 -31.93 -0.45 26.53
CA ALA A 426 -32.89 0.45 27.17
C ALA A 426 -33.45 1.48 26.13
N THR A 427 -34.68 1.20 25.69
CA THR A 427 -35.80 2.10 25.34
C THR A 427 -35.57 3.52 24.76
N THR A 428 -35.86 3.65 23.45
CA THR A 428 -36.69 4.66 22.75
C THR A 428 -36.98 6.06 23.34
N GLY A 429 -36.73 7.11 22.52
CA GLY A 429 -37.36 8.44 22.65
C GLY A 429 -36.91 9.56 21.69
N SER A 430 -37.46 9.60 20.47
CA SER A 430 -37.93 10.76 19.66
C SER A 430 -37.14 12.11 19.48
N SER A 431 -36.91 12.44 18.20
CA SER A 431 -37.19 13.70 17.44
C SER A 431 -36.31 14.98 17.52
N THR A 432 -35.67 15.28 16.37
CA THR A 432 -35.59 16.56 15.57
C THR A 432 -35.26 17.92 16.22
N THR A 433 -34.22 18.64 15.74
CA THR A 433 -34.28 19.79 14.78
C THR A 433 -32.93 20.52 14.57
N THR A 434 -32.73 20.97 13.33
CA THR A 434 -31.81 21.91 12.65
C THR A 434 -31.00 23.00 13.42
N ALA A 435 -29.66 22.96 13.23
CA ALA A 435 -28.63 24.00 12.87
C ALA A 435 -28.64 25.46 13.43
N PRO A 436 -27.57 26.28 13.24
CA PRO A 436 -26.15 26.14 13.61
C PRO A 436 -25.64 27.36 14.44
N LYS A 437 -24.49 27.29 15.15
CA LYS A 437 -23.64 28.47 15.46
C LYS A 437 -22.25 28.12 16.03
N PHE A 438 -21.26 28.83 15.50
CA PHE A 438 -19.89 29.02 15.99
C PHE A 438 -19.83 29.53 17.43
N GLY A 439 -18.78 29.14 18.17
CA GLY A 439 -18.36 29.81 19.40
C GLY A 439 -17.61 28.88 20.36
N ALA A 440 -16.38 29.26 20.68
CA ALA A 440 -15.43 28.52 21.48
C ALA A 440 -15.82 28.33 22.96
N ASN A 441 -15.14 27.35 23.56
CA ASN A 441 -14.93 27.06 24.98
C ASN A 441 -15.89 26.13 25.75
N VAL A 442 -15.29 24.95 26.05
CA VAL A 442 -15.36 24.14 27.28
C VAL A 442 -16.68 23.42 27.58
N ASN A 443 -16.68 22.11 27.30
CA ASN A 443 -16.87 21.09 28.35
C ASN A 443 -16.38 19.74 27.84
N ILE A 444 -15.25 19.29 28.41
CA ILE A 444 -14.80 17.90 28.38
C ILE A 444 -15.64 17.20 29.44
N GLU A 445 -16.63 16.41 29.04
CA GLU A 445 -17.27 15.43 29.92
C GLU A 445 -16.63 14.07 29.69
N GLU A 446 -15.94 13.63 30.74
CA GLU A 446 -15.42 12.29 30.97
C GLU A 446 -16.45 11.20 30.64
N SER A 447 -16.09 10.38 29.67
CA SER A 447 -16.62 9.02 29.53
C SER A 447 -15.46 8.06 29.75
N ALA A 448 -15.16 7.81 31.03
CA ALA A 448 -14.49 6.64 31.59
C ALA A 448 -13.64 5.82 30.61
N THR A 449 -12.42 6.29 30.37
CA THR A 449 -11.28 5.43 30.03
C THR A 449 -10.93 4.58 31.25
N THR A 450 -11.62 3.46 31.45
CA THR A 450 -11.10 2.36 32.27
C THR A 450 -9.92 1.73 31.55
N GLY A 451 -8.72 2.19 31.90
CA GLY A 451 -7.45 1.67 31.38
C GLY A 451 -6.21 2.44 31.85
N GLY A 452 -6.33 3.30 32.86
CA GLY A 452 -5.21 3.96 33.53
C GLY A 452 -5.12 3.47 34.97
N ASP A 453 -4.68 2.23 35.17
CA ASP A 453 -4.41 1.69 36.52
C ASP A 453 -3.45 0.49 36.50
N TRP A 454 -2.36 0.56 35.73
CA TRP A 454 -1.32 -0.50 35.72
C TRP A 454 0.11 0.05 35.57
N ALA A 455 0.31 1.36 35.78
CA ALA A 455 1.61 2.03 35.69
C ALA A 455 2.18 2.42 37.07
N ASP A 456 1.53 2.02 38.16
CA ASP A 456 1.94 2.37 39.53
C ASP A 456 1.92 1.15 40.47
N ASP A 457 2.30 -0.02 39.93
CA ASP A 457 2.72 -1.12 40.78
C ASP A 457 4.25 -1.18 40.70
N ASP A 458 4.88 -0.64 41.75
CA ASP A 458 6.27 -0.85 42.09
C ASP A 458 6.52 -2.37 42.13
N ALA A 459 6.88 -2.94 40.98
CA ALA A 459 7.57 -4.22 40.90
C ALA A 459 8.97 -4.00 41.47
N GLN A 460 9.01 -3.96 42.80
CA GLN A 460 10.17 -4.22 43.61
C GLN A 460 10.85 -5.44 43.00
N MET A 461 12.08 -5.27 42.53
CA MET A 461 12.94 -6.40 42.18
C MET A 461 13.16 -7.18 43.47
N GLU A 462 12.30 -8.16 43.75
CA GLU A 462 12.62 -9.27 44.63
C GLU A 462 13.70 -10.09 43.92
N LEU A 463 14.93 -9.81 44.34
CA LEU A 463 16.10 -10.64 44.08
C LEU A 463 15.88 -11.93 44.86
N ASP A 464 15.33 -12.94 44.20
CA ASP A 464 15.35 -14.31 44.72
C ASP A 464 16.79 -14.84 44.58
N ASP A 465 17.51 -14.82 45.71
CA ASP A 465 18.94 -15.15 45.85
C ASP A 465 19.23 -16.67 45.88
N ASP A 466 18.27 -17.55 45.55
CA ASP A 466 18.35 -18.99 45.86
C ASP A 466 18.25 -19.94 44.65
N ASP A 467 18.82 -19.60 43.48
CA ASP A 467 19.00 -20.61 42.41
C ASP A 467 20.32 -20.49 41.61
N PHE A 468 21.44 -20.31 42.33
CA PHE A 468 22.78 -20.43 41.75
C PHE A 468 23.56 -21.61 42.36
N THR A 469 23.04 -22.84 42.24
CA THR A 469 23.92 -24.03 42.26
C THR A 469 23.36 -25.20 41.44
N LYS A 470 24.22 -25.69 40.52
CA LYS A 470 24.07 -26.82 39.56
C LYS A 470 23.46 -26.35 38.22
N GLU A 471 24.12 -26.46 37.09
CA GLU A 471 24.78 -27.67 36.58
C GLU A 471 25.92 -27.31 35.60
N LYS A 472 27.02 -28.04 35.70
CA LYS A 472 28.14 -28.01 34.75
C LYS A 472 27.77 -28.73 33.46
N GLY A 473 28.15 -28.12 32.34
CA GLY A 473 29.00 -28.78 31.37
C GLY A 473 28.32 -29.65 30.31
N ARG A 474 28.17 -29.08 29.11
CA ARG A 474 28.45 -29.79 27.87
C ARG A 474 28.79 -28.80 26.77
N GLY A 475 30.08 -28.70 26.48
CA GLY A 475 30.56 -28.09 25.25
C GLY A 475 30.37 -29.03 24.07
N ASN A 476 30.13 -28.46 22.90
CA ASN A 476 30.82 -28.90 21.71
C ASN A 476 31.10 -27.68 20.83
N GLN A 477 32.38 -27.53 20.48
CA GLN A 477 32.86 -26.66 19.43
C GLN A 477 32.34 -27.15 18.08
N ASP A 478 32.06 -26.21 17.18
CA ASP A 478 32.58 -26.25 15.82
C ASP A 478 32.73 -24.79 15.34
N GLU A 479 33.99 -24.39 15.15
CA GLU A 479 34.41 -23.20 14.42
C GLU A 479 34.63 -23.55 12.94
N ASN A 480 34.60 -22.51 12.10
CA ASN A 480 34.92 -22.44 10.66
C ASN A 480 33.79 -22.93 9.72
N GLU A 481 33.45 -22.26 8.62
CA GLU A 481 34.24 -21.36 7.77
C GLU A 481 33.31 -20.66 6.74
N THR A 482 33.68 -19.43 6.33
CA THR A 482 33.27 -18.71 5.09
C THR A 482 31.79 -18.24 5.00
N GLY A 483 31.44 -17.02 4.62
CA GLY A 483 32.16 -16.03 3.81
C GLY A 483 31.52 -15.91 2.42
N GLU A 484 30.25 -15.47 2.33
CA GLU A 484 29.59 -15.03 1.08
C GLU A 484 28.53 -13.97 1.47
N GLY A 485 28.55 -12.72 1.04
CA GLY A 485 29.13 -12.16 -0.19
C GLY A 485 28.12 -12.13 -1.33
N TRP A 486 26.88 -11.69 -1.08
CA TRP A 486 25.89 -11.35 -2.11
C TRP A 486 25.14 -10.11 -1.61
N GLY A 487 25.38 -8.90 -2.09
CA GLY A 487 25.63 -8.51 -3.47
C GLY A 487 24.38 -7.77 -3.93
N ASP A 488 24.50 -6.44 -4.01
CA ASP A 488 23.52 -5.54 -4.61
C ASP A 488 22.91 -6.18 -5.86
N SER A 489 21.60 -6.38 -5.80
CA SER A 489 20.78 -6.65 -6.98
C SER A 489 19.62 -5.69 -6.91
N GLU A 490 19.93 -4.48 -7.37
CA GLU A 490 19.01 -3.47 -7.86
C GLU A 490 18.02 -4.14 -8.82
N LEU A 491 16.86 -4.48 -8.29
CA LEU A 491 15.77 -5.10 -9.02
C LEU A 491 14.99 -3.97 -9.69
N GLU A 492 15.44 -3.60 -10.89
CA GLU A 492 14.74 -2.67 -11.79
C GLU A 492 13.31 -3.17 -12.03
N LEU A 493 12.34 -2.49 -11.42
CA LEU A 493 10.92 -2.62 -11.73
C LEU A 493 10.68 -2.03 -13.14
N PRO A 494 10.01 -2.74 -14.06
CA PRO A 494 9.77 -2.25 -15.42
C PRO A 494 8.88 -1.00 -15.41
N ALA A 495 9.29 0.02 -16.17
CA ALA A 495 8.76 1.37 -16.19
C ALA A 495 7.43 1.58 -16.96
N ASP A 496 6.55 0.57 -17.04
CA ASP A 496 5.30 0.63 -17.85
C ASP A 496 4.04 0.25 -17.05
N LEU A 497 3.84 0.87 -15.89
CA LEU A 497 2.54 0.89 -15.21
C LEU A 497 2.21 2.33 -14.79
N ASP A 498 1.83 3.13 -15.79
CA ASP A 498 1.13 4.40 -15.61
C ASP A 498 -0.15 4.13 -14.82
N VAL A 499 -0.10 4.42 -13.52
CA VAL A 499 -1.28 4.44 -12.65
C VAL A 499 -2.01 5.76 -12.94
N PRO A 500 -3.25 5.74 -13.47
CA PRO A 500 -3.93 6.98 -13.79
C PRO A 500 -4.18 7.80 -12.51
N ASP A 501 -3.83 9.07 -12.59
CA ASP A 501 -3.94 10.10 -11.56
C ASP A 501 -5.44 10.31 -11.21
N VAL A 502 -5.95 9.59 -10.20
CA VAL A 502 -7.33 9.78 -9.71
C VAL A 502 -7.35 10.99 -8.78
N ALA A 503 -7.58 12.16 -9.36
CA ALA A 503 -7.99 13.35 -8.64
C ALA A 503 -9.52 13.32 -8.42
N GLY A 504 -9.94 13.25 -7.16
CA GLY A 504 -11.28 13.62 -6.68
C GLY A 504 -12.37 12.54 -6.80
N ASP A 505 -12.63 11.84 -5.70
CA ASP A 505 -13.86 12.02 -4.92
C ASP A 505 -13.71 11.26 -3.59
N GLU A 506 -13.77 12.03 -2.50
CA GLU A 506 -13.91 11.50 -1.15
C GLU A 506 -15.34 10.98 -1.00
N ASP A 507 -15.56 9.69 -1.25
CA ASP A 507 -16.60 8.92 -0.56
C ASP A 507 -16.47 7.41 -0.83
N ASP A 508 -16.41 6.65 0.26
CA ASP A 508 -16.83 5.24 0.37
C ASP A 508 -16.01 4.12 -0.31
N THR A 509 -14.69 4.08 -0.06
CA THR A 509 -13.92 2.82 -0.16
C THR A 509 -13.19 2.52 1.14
N GLY A 510 -13.69 1.51 1.85
CA GLY A 510 -13.28 1.17 3.20
C GLY A 510 -11.80 0.80 3.38
N GLY A 511 -11.29 1.19 4.55
CA GLY A 511 -10.24 0.49 5.30
C GLY A 511 -8.85 0.34 4.70
N PHE A 512 -8.59 0.84 3.48
CA PHE A 512 -7.25 0.77 2.90
C PHE A 512 -6.41 1.95 3.39
N PHE A 513 -5.43 1.66 4.24
CA PHE A 513 -4.41 2.62 4.65
C PHE A 513 -3.58 3.02 3.43
N VAL A 514 -3.84 4.22 2.89
CA VAL A 514 -2.95 4.86 1.91
C VAL A 514 -2.02 5.76 2.73
N ALA A 515 -0.76 5.32 2.88
CA ALA A 515 0.27 6.16 3.47
C ALA A 515 0.32 7.51 2.74
N PRO A 516 0.43 8.65 3.44
CA PRO A 516 0.57 9.95 2.79
C PRO A 516 1.72 9.89 1.78
N THR A 517 1.39 10.03 0.50
CA THR A 517 2.40 10.05 -0.55
C THR A 517 3.27 11.28 -0.34
N LYS A 518 4.59 11.10 -0.48
CA LYS A 518 5.55 12.21 -0.35
C LYS A 518 5.12 13.33 -1.29
N GLY A 519 4.83 14.51 -0.72
CA GLY A 519 4.47 15.68 -1.51
C GLY A 519 5.57 16.02 -2.52
N GLN A 520 5.18 16.42 -3.73
CA GLN A 520 6.13 16.89 -4.73
C GLN A 520 6.71 18.25 -4.32
N SER A 521 7.95 18.53 -4.70
CA SER A 521 8.56 19.83 -4.39
C SER A 521 7.94 20.95 -5.24
N VAL A 522 7.81 22.15 -4.67
CA VAL A 522 7.25 23.32 -5.37
C VAL A 522 7.97 23.64 -6.70
N PRO A 523 9.32 23.57 -6.80
CA PRO A 523 10.02 23.78 -8.07
C PRO A 523 9.67 22.74 -9.15
N GLN A 524 9.43 21.48 -8.77
CA GLN A 524 9.00 20.44 -9.72
C GLN A 524 7.56 20.67 -10.20
N MET A 525 6.70 21.25 -9.37
CA MET A 525 5.35 21.61 -9.78
C MET A 525 5.37 22.73 -10.84
N TRP A 526 6.25 23.73 -10.68
CA TRP A 526 6.38 24.83 -11.65
C TRP A 526 6.75 24.37 -13.06
N THR A 527 7.64 23.38 -13.17
CA THR A 527 8.06 22.84 -14.48
C THR A 527 6.95 22.06 -15.17
N GLN A 528 6.05 21.43 -14.41
CA GLN A 528 4.88 20.73 -14.95
C GLN A 528 3.76 21.71 -15.36
N ASN A 529 3.56 22.77 -14.58
CA ASN A 529 2.44 23.69 -14.76
C ASN A 529 2.71 24.75 -15.86
N SER A 530 3.97 25.13 -16.08
CA SER A 530 4.31 26.23 -16.99
C SER A 530 5.21 25.79 -18.16
N LYS A 531 4.96 26.38 -19.34
CA LYS A 531 5.81 26.25 -20.54
C LYS A 531 6.69 27.48 -20.78
N LEU A 532 6.69 28.45 -19.85
CA LEU A 532 7.49 29.66 -19.98
C LEU A 532 8.94 29.40 -19.56
N PRO A 533 9.96 29.77 -20.36
CA PRO A 533 11.36 29.53 -20.03
C PRO A 533 11.77 30.11 -18.67
N VAL A 534 11.29 31.30 -18.32
CA VAL A 534 11.60 31.97 -17.05
C VAL A 534 11.11 31.18 -15.82
N ASP A 535 9.97 30.51 -15.92
CA ASP A 535 9.42 29.69 -14.83
C ASP A 535 10.30 28.44 -14.59
N HIS A 536 10.91 27.88 -15.65
CA HIS A 536 11.89 26.78 -15.56
C HIS A 536 13.27 27.24 -15.05
N VAL A 537 13.66 28.48 -15.32
CA VAL A 537 14.87 29.06 -14.70
C VAL A 537 14.64 29.27 -13.19
N LEU A 538 13.45 29.71 -12.79
CA LEU A 538 13.07 29.89 -11.38
C LEU A 538 12.99 28.56 -10.62
N SER A 539 12.63 27.46 -11.28
CA SER A 539 12.65 26.13 -10.67
C SER A 539 14.05 25.51 -10.53
N GLY A 540 15.07 26.10 -11.17
CA GLY A 540 16.43 25.55 -11.22
C GLY A 540 16.64 24.50 -12.31
N SER A 541 15.63 24.22 -13.15
CA SER A 541 15.76 23.34 -14.32
C SER A 541 16.29 24.11 -15.53
N PHE A 542 17.60 24.40 -15.53
CA PHE A 542 18.22 25.18 -16.61
C PHE A 542 18.19 24.46 -17.97
N GLU A 543 18.27 23.13 -18.00
CA GLU A 543 18.26 22.35 -19.25
C GLU A 543 16.91 22.48 -19.99
N THR A 544 15.80 22.35 -19.28
CA THR A 544 14.47 22.51 -19.86
C THR A 544 14.23 23.94 -20.32
N ALA A 545 14.70 24.93 -19.56
CA ALA A 545 14.66 26.34 -19.96
C ALA A 545 15.47 26.61 -21.25
N MET A 546 16.68 26.06 -21.36
CA MET A 546 17.54 26.20 -22.54
C MET A 546 16.90 25.55 -23.77
N ARG A 547 16.30 24.35 -23.63
CA ARG A 547 15.57 23.69 -24.71
C ARG A 547 14.39 24.53 -25.19
N LEU A 548 13.59 25.07 -24.26
CA LEU A 548 12.47 25.95 -24.62
C LEU A 548 12.93 27.22 -25.34
N LEU A 549 14.03 27.85 -24.90
CA LEU A 549 14.60 29.02 -25.57
C LEU A 549 15.18 28.71 -26.95
N HIS A 550 15.78 27.52 -27.11
CA HIS A 550 16.26 27.04 -28.39
C HIS A 550 15.09 26.81 -29.36
N ASP A 551 14.04 26.12 -28.92
CA ASP A 551 12.90 25.76 -29.77
C ASP A 551 12.02 26.99 -30.11
N GLN A 552 11.82 27.92 -29.17
CA GLN A 552 10.94 29.08 -29.36
C GLN A 552 11.64 30.27 -30.02
N VAL A 553 12.90 30.55 -29.66
CA VAL A 553 13.62 31.77 -30.06
C VAL A 553 14.85 31.47 -30.93
N GLY A 554 15.31 30.22 -30.99
CA GLY A 554 16.47 29.83 -31.80
C GLY A 554 17.81 30.18 -31.16
N ILE A 555 17.88 30.32 -29.84
CA ILE A 555 19.13 30.67 -29.14
C ILE A 555 20.11 29.48 -29.20
N VAL A 556 21.33 29.73 -29.66
CA VAL A 556 22.39 28.70 -29.82
C VAL A 556 23.49 28.83 -28.77
N SER A 557 23.88 30.06 -28.40
CA SER A 557 24.90 30.30 -27.37
C SER A 557 24.26 30.79 -26.07
N PHE A 558 24.47 30.02 -25.00
CA PHE A 558 23.93 30.32 -23.67
C PHE A 558 24.97 30.91 -22.69
N GLU A 559 26.20 31.17 -23.13
CA GLU A 559 27.25 31.71 -22.27
C GLU A 559 26.87 33.07 -21.67
N GLU A 560 26.27 33.96 -22.47
CA GLU A 560 25.81 35.28 -22.04
C GLU A 560 24.59 35.20 -21.09
N TYR A 561 23.83 34.11 -21.16
CA TYR A 561 22.65 33.89 -20.30
C TYR A 561 23.01 33.42 -18.89
N LYS A 562 24.23 32.92 -18.65
CA LYS A 562 24.63 32.32 -17.36
C LYS A 562 24.40 33.26 -16.17
N GLN A 563 24.83 34.51 -16.27
CA GLN A 563 24.68 35.49 -15.18
C GLN A 563 23.21 35.86 -14.96
N ILE A 564 22.44 35.98 -16.05
CA ILE A 564 21.02 36.31 -15.99
C ILE A 564 20.23 35.17 -15.34
N PHE A 565 20.52 33.92 -15.69
CA PHE A 565 19.87 32.75 -15.11
C PHE A 565 20.15 32.61 -13.61
N LEU A 566 21.40 32.82 -13.19
CA LEU A 566 21.75 32.80 -11.77
C LEU A 566 21.04 33.91 -10.98
N GLN A 567 20.94 35.12 -11.55
CA GLN A 567 20.20 36.23 -10.94
C GLN A 567 18.69 35.98 -10.88
N ILE A 568 18.12 35.26 -11.84
CA ILE A 568 16.70 34.88 -11.80
C ILE A 568 16.49 33.78 -10.76
N TYR A 569 17.34 32.75 -10.77
CA TYR A 569 17.25 31.65 -9.82
C TYR A 569 17.41 32.10 -8.36
N SER A 570 18.26 33.08 -8.06
CA SER A 570 18.40 33.61 -6.70
C SER A 570 17.13 34.26 -6.16
N ARG A 571 16.20 34.68 -7.04
CA ARG A 571 14.90 35.27 -6.68
C ARG A 571 13.79 34.23 -6.46
N SER A 572 14.05 32.96 -6.73
CA SER A 572 13.04 31.89 -6.67
C SER A 572 12.48 31.64 -5.27
N ARG A 573 13.30 31.84 -4.22
CA ARG A 573 12.97 31.47 -2.84
C ARG A 573 13.42 32.52 -1.83
N THR A 574 12.65 32.68 -0.78
CA THR A 574 13.04 33.37 0.45
C THR A 574 13.40 32.33 1.51
N ALA A 575 14.36 32.65 2.36
CA ALA A 575 14.79 31.78 3.46
C ALA A 575 14.53 32.50 4.79
N TYR A 576 13.95 31.79 5.75
CA TYR A 576 13.77 32.28 7.12
C TYR A 576 14.14 31.19 8.12
N THR A 577 14.75 31.58 9.23
CA THR A 577 15.14 30.68 10.31
C THR A 577 14.18 30.89 11.48
N ALA A 578 13.38 29.87 11.81
CA ALA A 578 12.44 29.96 12.92
C ALA A 578 13.16 29.99 14.28
N LEU A 579 14.15 29.10 14.46
CA LEU A 579 14.99 29.02 15.66
C LEU A 579 16.48 28.98 15.26
N PRO A 580 17.41 29.49 16.08
CA PRO A 580 18.84 29.54 15.78
C PRO A 580 19.50 28.18 15.49
N SER A 581 18.97 27.09 16.04
CA SER A 581 19.50 25.73 15.89
C SER A 581 18.74 24.89 14.85
N LEU A 582 17.75 25.47 14.17
CA LEU A 582 16.99 24.77 13.12
C LEU A 582 17.49 25.20 11.73
N PRO A 583 17.41 24.30 10.74
CA PRO A 583 17.71 24.65 9.36
C PRO A 583 16.77 25.74 8.85
N ALA A 584 17.26 26.57 7.92
CA ALA A 584 16.44 27.59 7.28
C ALA A 584 15.28 26.95 6.51
N LEU A 585 14.08 27.47 6.73
CA LEU A 585 12.88 27.12 5.99
C LEU A 585 12.81 27.97 4.73
N TYR A 586 12.40 27.35 3.62
CA TYR A 586 12.27 28.02 2.34
C TYR A 586 10.81 28.32 2.04
N ALA A 587 10.50 29.57 1.69
CA ALA A 587 9.21 29.96 1.16
C ALA A 587 9.37 30.36 -0.31
N TYR A 588 8.38 30.00 -1.14
CA TYR A 588 8.39 30.24 -2.57
C TYR A 588 7.31 31.27 -2.93
N PRO A 589 7.68 32.51 -3.28
CA PRO A 589 6.71 33.53 -3.67
C PRO A 589 5.96 33.14 -4.94
N LEU A 590 4.63 33.25 -4.92
CA LEU A 590 3.76 32.90 -6.04
C LEU A 590 3.16 34.16 -6.69
N ARG A 591 3.07 34.18 -8.02
CA ARG A 591 2.37 35.27 -8.73
C ARG A 591 0.85 35.21 -8.55
N ASN A 592 0.30 34.01 -8.47
CA ASN A 592 -1.14 33.75 -8.43
C ASN A 592 -1.64 33.36 -7.03
N TRP A 593 -1.11 34.01 -5.99
CA TRP A 593 -1.43 33.69 -4.59
C TRP A 593 -2.93 33.70 -4.25
N ARG A 594 -3.76 34.44 -5.00
CA ARG A 594 -5.22 34.48 -4.80
C ARG A 594 -5.94 33.25 -5.35
N ASP A 595 -5.42 32.67 -6.42
CA ASP A 595 -6.05 31.54 -7.14
C ASP A 595 -5.37 30.21 -6.81
N ALA A 596 -4.24 30.25 -6.10
CA ALA A 596 -3.42 29.12 -5.67
C ALA A 596 -4.05 28.30 -4.52
N HIS A 597 -5.28 27.81 -4.73
CA HIS A 597 -5.98 26.92 -3.79
C HIS A 597 -5.46 25.48 -3.85
N SER A 598 -4.81 25.11 -4.96
CA SER A 598 -4.21 23.78 -5.15
C SER A 598 -2.75 23.88 -5.62
N PRO A 599 -1.88 22.94 -5.23
CA PRO A 599 -0.47 22.92 -5.65
C PRO A 599 -0.30 22.81 -7.18
N LYS A 600 -1.28 22.23 -7.88
CA LYS A 600 -1.34 22.12 -9.35
C LYS A 600 -1.49 23.47 -10.06
N LEU A 601 -1.80 24.54 -9.34
CA LEU A 601 -1.91 25.88 -9.90
C LEU A 601 -0.71 26.76 -9.56
N PHE A 602 0.28 26.29 -8.79
CA PHE A 602 1.36 27.17 -8.34
C PHE A 602 2.21 27.68 -9.51
N LEU A 603 2.40 29.00 -9.55
CA LEU A 603 3.25 29.69 -10.52
C LEU A 603 4.19 30.68 -9.81
N PRO A 604 5.47 30.76 -10.20
CA PRO A 604 6.45 31.57 -9.50
C PRO A 604 6.22 33.08 -9.70
N ALA A 605 6.70 33.87 -8.74
CA ALA A 605 6.59 35.33 -8.79
C ALA A 605 7.42 35.95 -9.92
N VAL A 606 6.88 37.00 -10.55
CA VAL A 606 7.52 37.73 -11.65
C VAL A 606 8.46 38.80 -11.08
N GLY A 607 9.76 38.68 -11.38
CA GLY A 607 10.79 39.61 -10.89
C GLY A 607 11.17 40.73 -11.85
N LEU A 608 10.72 40.71 -13.10
CA LEU A 608 11.03 41.70 -14.15
C LEU A 608 9.75 42.12 -14.85
N LYS A 609 9.51 43.43 -14.93
CA LYS A 609 8.36 44.03 -15.62
C LYS A 609 8.83 44.82 -16.84
N LEU A 610 7.94 44.96 -17.82
CA LEU A 610 8.20 45.73 -19.04
C LEU A 610 8.63 47.19 -18.74
N GLU A 611 8.02 47.81 -17.73
CA GLU A 611 8.35 49.17 -17.27
C GLU A 611 9.84 49.33 -16.89
N GLU A 612 10.44 48.31 -16.28
CA GLU A 612 11.85 48.35 -15.89
C GLU A 612 12.77 48.31 -17.11
N LEU A 613 12.40 47.57 -18.16
CA LEU A 613 13.14 47.54 -19.41
C LEU A 613 13.05 48.87 -20.16
N VAL A 614 11.88 49.52 -20.15
CA VAL A 614 11.71 50.87 -20.71
C VAL A 614 12.59 51.87 -19.95
N GLY A 615 12.67 51.77 -18.62
CA GLY A 615 13.59 52.56 -17.80
C GLY A 615 15.07 52.34 -18.16
N ARG A 616 15.48 51.09 -18.37
CA ARG A 616 16.85 50.75 -18.83
C ARG A 616 17.15 51.30 -20.23
N LEU A 617 16.16 51.28 -21.12
CA LEU A 617 16.28 51.86 -22.47
C LEU A 617 16.48 53.37 -22.42
N GLN A 618 15.73 54.09 -21.56
CA GLN A 618 15.96 55.53 -21.37
C GLN A 618 17.37 55.83 -20.84
N ALA A 619 17.90 55.00 -19.95
CA ALA A 619 19.28 55.12 -19.48
C ALA A 619 20.30 54.90 -20.62
N ALA A 620 20.05 53.93 -21.50
CA ALA A 620 20.88 53.66 -22.68
C ALA A 620 20.88 54.86 -23.66
N TYR A 621 19.74 55.53 -23.85
CA TYR A 621 19.67 56.77 -24.64
C TYR A 621 20.51 57.89 -24.03
N ARG A 622 20.46 58.09 -22.71
CA ARG A 622 21.28 59.11 -22.02
C ARG A 622 22.78 58.84 -22.20
N LEU A 623 23.21 57.58 -22.15
CA LEU A 623 24.61 57.22 -22.37
C LEU A 623 25.04 57.41 -23.81
N THR A 624 24.13 57.16 -24.75
CA THR A 624 24.35 57.42 -26.17
C THR A 624 24.52 58.91 -26.45
N THR A 625 23.69 59.77 -25.86
CA THR A 625 23.84 61.24 -25.98
C THR A 625 25.10 61.76 -25.28
N ASN A 626 25.54 61.11 -24.21
CA ASN A 626 26.77 61.45 -23.49
C ASN A 626 28.05 60.92 -24.16
N GLY A 627 27.94 60.24 -25.32
CA GLY A 627 29.09 59.75 -26.10
C GLY A 627 29.77 58.49 -25.56
N LYS A 628 29.20 57.84 -24.53
CA LYS A 628 29.72 56.59 -23.94
C LYS A 628 29.17 55.36 -24.65
N PHE A 629 29.62 55.13 -25.88
CA PHE A 629 29.05 54.11 -26.76
C PHE A 629 29.27 52.67 -26.29
N GLN A 630 30.42 52.36 -25.67
CA GLN A 630 30.70 51.01 -25.13
C GLN A 630 29.74 50.62 -24.00
N GLU A 631 29.52 51.51 -23.03
CA GLU A 631 28.59 51.28 -21.92
C GLU A 631 27.14 51.17 -22.43
N ALA A 632 26.75 51.99 -23.40
CA ALA A 632 25.42 51.94 -24.01
C ALA A 632 25.15 50.60 -24.72
N VAL A 633 26.12 50.08 -25.50
CA VAL A 633 25.99 48.79 -26.19
C VAL A 633 25.80 47.64 -25.20
N LEU A 634 26.50 47.64 -24.05
CA LEU A 634 26.32 46.62 -23.02
C LEU A 634 24.91 46.63 -22.43
N ILE A 635 24.34 47.81 -22.20
CA ILE A 635 22.96 47.93 -21.68
C ILE A 635 21.94 47.48 -22.73
N PHE A 636 22.09 47.88 -24.01
CA PHE A 636 21.21 47.41 -25.08
C PHE A 636 21.27 45.89 -25.26
N ARG A 637 22.46 45.28 -25.16
CA ARG A 637 22.62 43.82 -25.19
C ARG A 637 21.95 43.15 -23.98
N SER A 638 22.12 43.71 -22.78
CA SER A 638 21.46 43.21 -21.57
C SER A 638 19.93 43.25 -21.69
N ILE A 639 19.37 44.32 -22.25
CA ILE A 639 17.93 44.43 -22.53
C ILE A 639 17.52 43.31 -23.49
N LEU A 640 18.21 43.15 -24.61
CA LEU A 640 17.90 42.16 -25.64
C LEU A 640 17.92 40.72 -25.09
N LEU A 641 18.88 40.38 -24.23
CA LEU A 641 18.94 39.07 -23.56
C LEU A 641 17.81 38.86 -22.54
N THR A 642 17.28 39.94 -21.94
CA THR A 642 16.23 39.87 -20.92
C THR A 642 14.83 39.79 -21.51
N VAL A 643 14.59 40.31 -22.73
CA VAL A 643 13.25 40.30 -23.36
C VAL A 643 12.64 38.89 -23.49
N PRO A 644 13.37 37.84 -23.93
CA PRO A 644 12.83 36.48 -24.00
C PRO A 644 12.43 35.85 -22.65
N LEU A 645 12.82 36.46 -21.53
CA LEU A 645 12.54 36.00 -20.17
C LEU A 645 11.43 36.81 -19.48
N LEU A 646 10.74 37.69 -20.21
CA LEU A 646 9.59 38.44 -19.70
C LEU A 646 8.35 37.56 -19.62
N VAL A 647 7.57 37.75 -18.55
CA VAL A 647 6.21 37.25 -18.44
C VAL A 647 5.26 38.39 -18.77
N VAL A 648 4.43 38.21 -19.79
CA VAL A 648 3.53 39.23 -20.32
C VAL A 648 2.13 38.65 -20.45
N GLU A 649 1.12 39.40 -20.01
CA GLU A 649 -0.28 38.97 -20.00
C GLU A 649 -1.10 39.55 -21.16
N SER A 650 -0.75 40.74 -21.66
CA SER A 650 -1.48 41.45 -22.72
C SER A 650 -0.85 41.28 -24.09
N ARG A 651 -1.70 41.22 -25.14
CA ARG A 651 -1.25 41.23 -26.53
C ARG A 651 -0.57 42.56 -26.93
N GLN A 652 -0.91 43.66 -26.28
CA GLN A 652 -0.28 44.97 -26.54
C GLN A 652 1.18 44.97 -26.08
N ASP A 653 1.42 44.52 -24.84
CA ASP A 653 2.75 44.39 -24.25
C ASP A 653 3.67 43.45 -25.06
N ILE A 654 3.11 42.43 -25.74
CA ILE A 654 3.87 41.58 -26.67
C ILE A 654 4.37 42.39 -27.88
N LEU A 655 3.52 43.25 -28.46
CA LEU A 655 3.92 44.11 -29.57
C LEU A 655 4.97 45.14 -29.13
N GLU A 656 4.82 45.72 -27.93
CA GLU A 656 5.81 46.64 -27.36
C GLU A 656 7.16 45.93 -27.12
N SER A 657 7.14 44.69 -26.63
CA SER A 657 8.34 43.88 -26.43
C SER A 657 9.03 43.55 -27.77
N GLN A 658 8.28 43.31 -28.84
CA GLN A 658 8.83 43.11 -30.18
C GLN A 658 9.47 44.39 -30.74
N GLN A 659 8.81 45.53 -30.56
CA GLN A 659 9.37 46.84 -30.94
C GLN A 659 10.65 47.14 -30.14
N LEU A 660 10.69 46.77 -28.87
CA LEU A 660 11.88 46.93 -28.03
C LEU A 660 13.10 46.17 -28.58
N ILE A 661 12.89 44.95 -29.09
CA ILE A 661 13.94 44.16 -29.74
C ILE A 661 14.46 44.86 -31.00
N GLU A 662 13.54 45.35 -31.85
CA GLU A 662 13.90 46.05 -33.09
C GLU A 662 14.73 47.31 -32.79
N ILE A 663 14.29 48.14 -31.85
CA ILE A 663 15.03 49.32 -31.40
C ILE A 663 16.41 48.94 -30.90
N CYS A 664 16.51 47.97 -29.98
CA CYS A 664 17.79 47.57 -29.41
C CYS A 664 18.75 47.05 -30.49
N LYS A 665 18.26 46.31 -31.49
CA LYS A 665 19.04 45.81 -32.61
C LYS A 665 19.61 46.96 -33.46
N GLU A 666 18.77 47.90 -33.88
CA GLU A 666 19.19 49.04 -34.72
C GLU A 666 20.21 49.92 -33.99
N TYR A 667 19.99 50.20 -32.69
CA TYR A 667 20.93 50.97 -31.88
C TYR A 667 22.27 50.26 -31.66
N ILE A 668 22.28 48.94 -31.43
CA ILE A 668 23.53 48.18 -31.30
C ILE A 668 24.34 48.27 -32.60
N VAL A 669 23.71 48.02 -33.76
CA VAL A 669 24.39 48.08 -35.06
C VAL A 669 24.91 49.49 -35.34
N GLY A 670 24.08 50.52 -35.14
CA GLY A 670 24.48 51.91 -35.37
C GLY A 670 25.64 52.36 -34.48
N LEU A 671 25.61 51.99 -33.20
CA LEU A 671 26.70 52.32 -32.26
C LEU A 671 27.99 51.56 -32.57
N GLN A 672 27.90 50.28 -32.95
CA GLN A 672 29.06 49.50 -33.37
C GLN A 672 29.70 50.05 -34.64
N MET A 673 28.90 50.43 -35.65
CA MET A 673 29.40 51.09 -36.86
C MET A 673 30.08 52.43 -36.53
N SER A 674 29.49 53.22 -35.63
CA SER A 674 30.11 54.49 -35.19
C SER A 674 31.42 54.27 -34.44
N MET A 675 31.53 53.21 -33.64
CA MET A 675 32.78 52.84 -32.96
C MET A 675 33.83 52.39 -33.96
N ALA A 676 33.49 51.47 -34.87
CA ALA A 676 34.39 50.99 -35.91
C ALA A 676 34.89 52.14 -36.81
N LYS A 677 34.03 53.09 -37.17
CA LYS A 677 34.43 54.31 -37.90
C LYS A 677 35.43 55.15 -37.12
N LYS A 678 35.24 55.31 -35.80
CA LYS A 678 36.19 56.04 -34.94
C LYS A 678 37.53 55.32 -34.82
N ASP A 679 37.52 53.99 -34.82
CA ASP A 679 38.74 53.19 -34.74
C ASP A 679 39.51 53.22 -36.07
N LEU A 680 38.82 53.11 -37.21
CA LEU A 680 39.41 53.29 -38.54
C LEU A 680 40.04 54.69 -38.73
N ALA A 681 39.36 55.75 -38.29
CA ALA A 681 39.90 57.11 -38.37
C ALA A 681 41.21 57.29 -37.55
N LYS A 682 41.37 56.54 -36.45
CA LYS A 682 42.61 56.56 -35.65
C LYS A 682 43.74 55.75 -36.29
N ASP A 683 43.42 54.72 -37.07
CA ASP A 683 44.42 53.94 -37.80
C ASP A 683 44.88 54.65 -39.08
N ASP A 684 43.99 55.38 -39.77
CA ASP A 684 44.38 56.25 -40.89
C ASP A 684 45.34 57.37 -40.40
N GLU A 685 45.07 58.02 -39.25
CA GLU A 685 46.00 59.01 -38.67
C GLU A 685 47.39 58.44 -38.33
N LYS A 686 47.50 57.15 -38.02
CA LYS A 686 48.78 56.46 -37.78
C LYS A 686 49.51 56.05 -39.04
N THR A 687 48.83 55.98 -40.18
CA THR A 687 49.44 55.56 -41.46
C THR A 687 49.96 56.76 -42.26
N PHE A 688 49.56 57.98 -41.88
CA PHE A 688 50.04 59.26 -42.45
C PHE A 688 51.09 59.98 -41.57
N MET A 689 51.46 59.42 -40.40
CA MET A 689 52.70 59.75 -39.67
C MET A 689 53.74 58.67 -39.94
#